data_AF-A0A3C0L8A6-F1
#
_entry.id   AF-A0A3C0L8A6-F1
#
_cell.length_a   1.000
_cell.length_b   1.000
_cell.length_c   1.000
_cell.angle_alpha   90.00
_cell.angle_beta   90.00
_cell.angle_gamma   90.00
#
_symmetry.space_group_name_H-M   'P 1'
#
loop_
_entity.id
_entity.type
_entity.pdbx_description
1 polymer ?
#
loop_
_entity_poly.entity_id
_entity_poly.type
_entity_poly.pdbx_seq_one_letter_code
_entity_poly.pdbx_strand_id
1 'polypeptide(L)'
;MTQTILSFVFTSYYKYAKIFSVYQISNEGKGNIIVPKKSYLILIFFIITALAVAGIITYNRSKLESNFKQVELVMSLNELKELSYQEGYDEIELLAKIKNSGINSIAVHEDTLESLALSGKILYFSDKELNKLNFFIKSIDPFRKLQPSPGEAYIIFNDKNDYLRIKENLQRQLGEDLIRDLGFLPYTGLKVKGSEEKLADLGLGFSEEDIELVRNLGFQVILRFKNFPQVNKEDIEFKFKESDRAGKISGIIFEGETVLGYPSKENLTYTAELLKTKGYPFGIIEFAGQEGIETIAHQASELAVRVHSITKEEMEIISKQKATERWIRAAKERKVRIFYIKPFMKSNSNLIEDNVSYIRTITEELKANGFNTGRASILSVPYQAPKIFILLLILGVISGGLILLKNVFNLKKYQEYSLLLLGILFSLLLLFLNREIFLIKLMALLTALIFPTLAIINNQKYFLGNNNSKFKDAQDIPENYPSFILMIKQILIGFFRIILITLSGAMLIAALLSNNKFMLGIEQFNGIKISYLVPLFLVLIIMWLKVNKGKLMILENIKKPILIEHVIIMMFFAVFLVIYISRSGNFSFLPVLDIEEKIRIFLEKTLIARPRNKEFLIGYPALLLVMSMNYLKIKEFKIPIIIIGTIGPVTLINTFCHIHTPFLFSMLRTFNGVWLGLALGLIAVTIFYYLVKIFRKRINYEKV
;
A
#
# COMPACT_ATOMS: atom_id res chain seq x y z
N MET A 1 -25.29 10.98 -23.97
CA MET A 1 -24.09 10.15 -23.74
C MET A 1 -24.45 8.68 -23.44
N THR A 2 -25.43 8.40 -22.58
CA THR A 2 -25.90 7.05 -22.21
C THR A 2 -26.46 6.22 -23.38
N GLN A 3 -27.21 6.82 -24.31
CA GLN A 3 -27.75 6.12 -25.49
C GLN A 3 -26.69 5.72 -26.53
N THR A 4 -25.70 6.59 -26.76
CA THR A 4 -24.57 6.34 -27.66
C THR A 4 -23.67 5.21 -27.13
N ILE A 5 -23.53 5.13 -25.81
CA ILE A 5 -22.80 4.05 -25.12
C ILE A 5 -23.55 2.72 -25.21
N LEU A 6 -24.87 2.69 -25.02
CA LEU A 6 -25.66 1.46 -25.24
C LEU A 6 -25.47 0.95 -26.67
N SER A 7 -25.57 1.84 -27.67
CA SER A 7 -25.37 1.47 -29.08
C SER A 7 -23.97 0.90 -29.34
N PHE A 8 -22.92 1.51 -28.78
CA PHE A 8 -21.54 1.00 -28.90
C PHE A 8 -21.34 -0.36 -28.21
N VAL A 9 -21.94 -0.56 -27.03
CA VAL A 9 -21.91 -1.84 -26.29
C VAL A 9 -22.66 -2.93 -27.06
N PHE A 10 -23.82 -2.63 -27.64
CA PHE A 10 -24.58 -3.57 -28.48
C PHE A 10 -23.84 -3.93 -29.78
N THR A 11 -23.17 -2.97 -30.41
CA THR A 11 -22.40 -3.19 -31.65
C THR A 11 -21.12 -3.99 -31.36
N SER A 12 -20.45 -3.70 -30.25
CA SER A 12 -19.31 -4.49 -29.76
C SER A 12 -19.75 -5.90 -29.33
N TYR A 13 -20.91 -6.05 -28.68
CA TYR A 13 -21.49 -7.34 -28.32
C TYR A 13 -21.68 -8.23 -29.55
N TYR A 14 -22.23 -7.73 -30.65
CA TYR A 14 -22.37 -8.49 -31.89
C TYR A 14 -21.03 -8.88 -32.51
N LYS A 15 -20.03 -7.99 -32.47
CA LYS A 15 -18.70 -8.24 -33.04
C LYS A 15 -17.88 -9.24 -32.21
N TYR A 16 -17.93 -9.16 -30.88
CA TYR A 16 -17.22 -10.06 -29.97
C TYR A 16 -17.95 -11.41 -29.77
N ALA A 17 -19.29 -11.44 -29.81
CA ALA A 17 -20.05 -12.69 -29.83
C ALA A 17 -19.72 -13.52 -31.08
N LYS A 18 -19.49 -12.87 -32.23
CA LYS A 18 -19.02 -13.53 -33.46
C LYS A 18 -17.58 -14.04 -33.31
N ILE A 19 -16.69 -13.31 -32.66
CA ILE A 19 -15.31 -13.78 -32.39
C ILE A 19 -15.28 -14.97 -31.41
N PHE A 20 -16.12 -14.96 -30.37
CA PHE A 20 -16.22 -16.08 -29.43
C PHE A 20 -16.97 -17.30 -29.99
N SER A 21 -17.98 -17.10 -30.87
CA SER A 21 -18.70 -18.21 -31.51
C SER A 21 -17.92 -18.83 -32.67
N VAL A 22 -17.12 -18.05 -33.40
CA VAL A 22 -16.34 -18.55 -34.55
C VAL A 22 -15.11 -19.35 -34.12
N TYR A 23 -14.52 -19.08 -32.94
CA TYR A 23 -13.34 -19.83 -32.46
C TYR A 23 -13.65 -21.11 -31.66
N GLN A 24 -14.89 -21.59 -31.69
CA GLN A 24 -15.29 -22.85 -31.06
C GLN A 24 -15.62 -23.98 -32.05
N ILE A 25 -15.30 -23.82 -33.35
CA ILE A 25 -15.57 -24.83 -34.37
C ILE A 25 -14.32 -25.08 -35.24
N SER A 26 -13.63 -26.19 -34.97
CA SER A 26 -13.22 -27.15 -36.02
C SER A 26 -12.97 -28.51 -35.36
N ASN A 27 -14.04 -29.15 -34.90
CA ASN A 27 -14.06 -30.61 -34.84
C ASN A 27 -14.67 -31.05 -36.17
N GLU A 28 -13.84 -31.54 -37.08
CA GLU A 28 -14.32 -32.24 -38.26
C GLU A 28 -15.11 -33.49 -37.82
N GLY A 29 -16.26 -33.70 -38.45
CA GLY A 29 -17.03 -34.93 -38.38
C GLY A 29 -18.25 -34.90 -37.46
N LYS A 30 -19.39 -34.57 -38.07
CA LYS A 30 -20.80 -34.67 -37.59
C LYS A 30 -21.32 -33.47 -36.80
N GLY A 31 -22.21 -32.73 -37.48
CA GLY A 31 -22.86 -31.52 -37.03
C GLY A 31 -23.66 -31.73 -35.75
N ASN A 32 -23.18 -31.13 -34.67
CA ASN A 32 -24.00 -30.61 -33.59
C ASN A 32 -23.46 -29.22 -33.29
N ILE A 33 -24.21 -28.19 -33.70
CA ILE A 33 -23.93 -26.81 -33.33
C ILE A 33 -24.11 -26.73 -31.81
N ILE A 34 -23.01 -26.67 -31.07
CA ILE A 34 -23.04 -26.47 -29.61
C ILE A 34 -23.44 -25.02 -29.37
N VAL A 35 -24.75 -24.76 -29.35
CA VAL A 35 -25.29 -23.46 -28.94
C VAL A 35 -24.90 -23.26 -27.46
N PRO A 36 -24.17 -22.19 -27.08
CA PRO A 36 -23.87 -21.93 -25.68
C PRO A 36 -25.18 -21.84 -24.90
N LYS A 37 -25.30 -22.59 -23.80
CA LYS A 37 -26.50 -22.58 -22.93
C LYS A 37 -26.82 -21.12 -22.58
N LYS A 38 -28.04 -20.63 -22.90
CA LYS A 38 -28.48 -19.22 -22.75
C LYS A 38 -28.07 -18.53 -21.44
N SER A 39 -27.92 -19.25 -20.32
CA SER A 39 -27.52 -18.67 -19.03
C SER A 39 -26.05 -18.20 -19.00
N TYR A 40 -25.15 -18.85 -19.74
CA TYR A 40 -23.74 -18.44 -19.84
C TYR A 40 -23.58 -17.08 -20.53
N LEU A 41 -24.46 -16.76 -21.49
CA LEU A 41 -24.47 -15.49 -22.20
C LEU A 41 -24.83 -14.32 -21.28
N ILE A 42 -25.76 -14.52 -20.34
CA ILE A 42 -26.18 -13.48 -19.38
C ILE A 42 -25.05 -13.15 -18.41
N LEU A 43 -24.37 -14.16 -17.85
CA LEU A 43 -23.24 -13.94 -16.95
C LEU A 43 -22.07 -13.24 -17.65
N ILE A 44 -21.77 -13.63 -18.90
CA ILE A 44 -20.75 -12.95 -19.71
C ILE A 44 -21.15 -11.50 -19.99
N PHE A 45 -22.42 -11.25 -20.30
CA PHE A 45 -22.92 -9.88 -20.53
C PHE A 45 -22.70 -8.99 -19.31
N PHE A 46 -22.96 -9.49 -18.09
CA PHE A 46 -22.67 -8.73 -16.87
C PHE A 46 -21.18 -8.49 -16.67
N ILE A 47 -20.31 -9.47 -16.95
CA ILE A 47 -18.85 -9.27 -16.88
C ILE A 47 -18.39 -8.20 -17.88
N ILE A 48 -18.85 -8.26 -19.13
CA ILE A 48 -18.48 -7.26 -20.16
C ILE A 48 -18.96 -5.87 -19.76
N THR A 49 -20.19 -5.76 -19.26
CA THR A 49 -20.75 -4.49 -18.78
C THR A 49 -19.93 -3.95 -17.61
N ALA A 50 -19.58 -4.81 -16.65
CA ALA A 50 -18.74 -4.46 -15.52
C ALA A 50 -17.33 -4.00 -15.96
N LEU A 51 -16.74 -4.63 -16.98
CA LEU A 51 -15.44 -4.22 -17.52
C LEU A 51 -15.50 -2.88 -18.25
N ALA A 52 -16.58 -2.60 -18.98
CA ALA A 52 -16.78 -1.30 -19.61
C ALA A 52 -16.87 -0.19 -18.54
N VAL A 53 -17.65 -0.42 -17.48
CA VAL A 53 -17.74 0.49 -16.33
C VAL A 53 -16.39 0.63 -15.61
N ALA A 54 -15.68 -0.48 -15.42
CA ALA A 54 -14.35 -0.48 -14.81
C ALA A 54 -13.38 0.39 -15.61
N GLY A 55 -13.39 0.29 -16.94
CA GLY A 55 -12.57 1.12 -17.82
C GLY A 55 -12.86 2.61 -17.68
N ILE A 56 -14.13 3.01 -17.58
CA ILE A 56 -14.52 4.41 -17.34
C ILE A 56 -13.97 4.91 -16.00
N ILE A 57 -14.15 4.10 -14.93
CA ILE A 57 -13.70 4.45 -13.59
C ILE A 57 -12.17 4.58 -13.53
N THR A 58 -11.44 3.60 -14.07
CA THR A 58 -9.97 3.61 -14.03
C THR A 58 -9.38 4.69 -14.92
N TYR A 59 -10.04 5.06 -16.02
CA TYR A 59 -9.66 6.21 -16.85
C TYR A 59 -9.77 7.53 -16.07
N ASN A 60 -10.90 7.79 -15.42
CA ASN A 60 -11.09 8.97 -14.59
C ASN A 60 -10.07 9.03 -13.45
N ARG A 61 -9.86 7.90 -12.78
CA ARG A 61 -8.82 7.76 -11.77
C ARG A 61 -7.44 8.08 -12.33
N SER A 62 -7.09 7.56 -13.50
CA SER A 62 -5.78 7.81 -14.12
C SER A 62 -5.56 9.29 -14.43
N LYS A 63 -6.61 10.01 -14.85
CA LYS A 63 -6.56 11.46 -15.10
C LYS A 63 -6.33 12.26 -13.81
N LEU A 64 -6.95 11.84 -12.71
CA LEU A 64 -6.72 12.45 -11.40
C LEU A 64 -5.29 12.19 -10.91
N GLU A 65 -4.81 10.96 -11.07
CA GLU A 65 -3.45 10.58 -10.68
C GLU A 65 -2.37 11.31 -11.50
N SER A 66 -2.60 11.57 -12.79
CA SER A 66 -1.64 12.29 -13.65
C SER A 66 -1.45 13.76 -13.30
N ASN A 67 -2.47 14.38 -12.67
CA ASN A 67 -2.40 15.78 -12.23
C ASN A 67 -1.64 15.93 -10.90
N PHE A 68 -1.38 14.83 -10.20
CA PHE A 68 -0.82 14.80 -8.85
C PHE A 68 0.71 14.78 -8.89
N LYS A 69 1.34 15.87 -9.35
CA LYS A 69 2.80 15.94 -9.60
C LYS A 69 3.59 16.87 -8.68
N GLN A 70 2.92 17.60 -7.80
CA GLN A 70 3.57 18.56 -6.91
C GLN A 70 3.91 17.91 -5.56
N VAL A 71 5.18 17.95 -5.17
CA VAL A 71 5.68 17.37 -3.91
C VAL A 71 6.25 18.47 -3.04
N GLU A 72 5.78 18.53 -1.80
CA GLU A 72 6.28 19.47 -0.79
C GLU A 72 7.39 18.82 0.00
N LEU A 73 8.57 19.43 -0.04
CA LEU A 73 9.71 19.02 0.76
C LEU A 73 9.71 19.82 2.07
N VAL A 74 9.69 19.10 3.19
CA VAL A 74 9.52 19.64 4.53
C VAL A 74 10.65 19.15 5.42
N MET A 75 11.22 20.04 6.22
CA MET A 75 12.14 19.68 7.32
C MET A 75 11.63 20.25 8.64
N SER A 76 11.99 19.63 9.76
CA SER A 76 11.70 20.15 11.10
C SER A 76 12.61 21.33 11.42
N LEU A 77 12.04 22.42 11.97
CA LEU A 77 12.86 23.52 12.49
C LEU A 77 13.77 23.04 13.63
N ASN A 78 13.23 22.23 14.55
CA ASN A 78 13.99 21.74 15.71
C ASN A 78 15.18 20.87 15.29
N GLU A 79 15.01 19.98 14.31
CA GLU A 79 16.11 19.15 13.80
C GLU A 79 17.16 20.00 13.06
N LEU A 80 16.76 21.10 12.40
CA LEU A 80 17.69 22.03 11.77
C LEU A 80 18.45 22.89 12.81
N LYS A 81 17.79 23.33 13.88
CA LYS A 81 18.43 24.02 15.02
C LYS A 81 19.45 23.10 15.69
N GLU A 82 19.07 21.85 15.98
CA GLU A 82 19.98 20.83 16.53
C GLU A 82 21.22 20.63 15.65
N LEU A 83 21.02 20.51 14.33
CA LEU A 83 22.11 20.41 13.36
C LEU A 83 23.03 21.65 13.37
N SER A 84 22.43 22.85 13.47
CA SER A 84 23.15 24.12 13.55
C SER A 84 24.01 24.19 14.81
N TYR A 85 23.45 23.81 15.96
CA TYR A 85 24.15 23.82 17.25
C TYR A 85 25.28 22.79 17.29
N GLN A 86 25.07 21.59 16.72
CA GLN A 86 26.09 20.55 16.65
C GLN A 86 27.32 21.00 15.86
N GLU A 87 27.11 21.70 14.74
CA GLU A 87 28.21 22.13 13.85
C GLU A 87 28.70 23.57 14.16
N GLY A 88 28.09 24.26 15.13
CA GLY A 88 28.38 25.66 15.42
C GLY A 88 28.06 26.61 14.26
N TYR A 89 27.08 26.26 13.43
CA TYR A 89 26.69 27.01 12.23
C TYR A 89 25.60 28.05 12.56
N ASP A 90 25.54 29.14 11.80
CA ASP A 90 24.48 30.15 11.95
C ASP A 90 23.12 29.61 11.45
N GLU A 91 22.08 29.71 12.27
CA GLU A 91 20.77 29.15 11.97
C GLU A 91 20.14 29.77 10.72
N ILE A 92 20.22 31.09 10.56
CA ILE A 92 19.61 31.82 9.46
C ILE A 92 20.32 31.46 8.15
N GLU A 93 21.65 31.38 8.18
CA GLU A 93 22.44 30.97 7.04
C GLU A 93 22.17 29.50 6.65
N LEU A 94 22.03 28.60 7.62
CA LEU A 94 21.65 27.21 7.38
C LEU A 94 20.28 27.13 6.71
N LEU A 95 19.27 27.79 7.27
CA LEU A 95 17.92 27.82 6.71
C LEU A 95 17.92 28.40 5.29
N ALA A 96 18.70 29.45 5.01
CA ALA A 96 18.84 30.00 3.66
C ALA A 96 19.49 28.99 2.69
N LYS A 97 20.53 28.26 3.11
CA LYS A 97 21.14 27.18 2.30
C LYS A 97 20.14 26.04 2.02
N ILE A 98 19.37 25.64 3.02
CA ILE A 98 18.34 24.60 2.92
C ILE A 98 17.19 25.03 1.99
N LYS A 99 16.82 26.32 2.01
CA LYS A 99 15.86 26.88 1.05
C LYS A 99 16.36 26.73 -0.39
N ASN A 100 17.60 27.14 -0.62
CA ASN A 100 18.23 27.15 -1.94
C ASN A 100 18.49 25.73 -2.47
N SER A 101 18.66 24.73 -1.60
CA SER A 101 18.85 23.33 -2.00
C SER A 101 17.56 22.63 -2.46
N GLY A 102 16.39 23.18 -2.10
CA GLY A 102 15.09 22.75 -2.64
C GLY A 102 13.97 22.57 -1.62
N ILE A 103 14.21 22.73 -0.32
CA ILE A 103 13.15 22.63 0.70
C ILE A 103 12.14 23.77 0.53
N ASN A 104 10.85 23.42 0.54
CA ASN A 104 9.79 24.38 0.31
C ASN A 104 9.20 24.92 1.60
N SER A 105 9.18 24.09 2.64
CA SER A 105 8.42 24.34 3.85
C SER A 105 9.17 23.87 5.09
N ILE A 106 8.91 24.52 6.22
CA ILE A 106 9.44 24.13 7.53
C ILE A 106 8.27 23.72 8.42
N ALA A 107 8.45 22.58 9.09
CA ALA A 107 7.57 22.12 10.14
C ALA A 107 7.95 22.81 11.46
N VAL A 108 7.04 23.64 11.96
CA VAL A 108 7.15 24.34 13.24
C VAL A 108 6.39 23.53 14.28
N HIS A 109 7.10 23.20 15.36
CA HIS A 109 6.58 22.43 16.47
C HIS A 109 5.99 23.36 17.53
N GLU A 110 5.09 22.82 18.35
CA GLU A 110 4.80 23.48 19.62
C GLU A 110 6.05 23.46 20.49
N ASP A 111 6.33 24.58 21.15
CA ASP A 111 7.46 24.70 22.06
C ASP A 111 7.31 23.71 23.21
N THR A 112 8.37 23.02 23.57
CA THR A 112 8.48 22.26 24.82
C THR A 112 9.39 22.99 25.80
N LEU A 113 9.31 22.66 27.09
CA LEU A 113 10.23 23.20 28.09
C LEU A 113 11.70 22.97 27.71
N GLU A 114 12.00 21.80 27.13
CA GLU A 114 13.34 21.47 26.64
C GLU A 114 13.76 22.38 25.48
N SER A 115 12.91 22.57 24.46
CA SER A 115 13.25 23.44 23.32
C SER A 115 13.41 24.92 23.71
N LEU A 116 12.64 25.40 24.69
CA LEU A 116 12.73 26.76 25.20
C LEU A 116 13.97 26.95 26.07
N ALA A 117 14.37 25.93 26.84
CA ALA A 117 15.60 25.95 27.61
C ALA A 117 16.83 25.90 26.68
N LEU A 118 16.81 25.05 25.64
CA LEU A 118 17.88 24.95 24.65
C LEU A 118 18.08 26.27 23.87
N SER A 119 17.00 26.98 23.56
CA SER A 119 17.06 28.30 22.90
C SER A 119 17.37 29.46 23.87
N GLY A 120 17.53 29.19 25.17
CA GLY A 120 17.85 30.19 26.18
C GLY A 120 16.71 31.15 26.54
N LYS A 121 15.47 30.87 26.09
CA LYS A 121 14.29 31.70 26.37
C LYS A 121 13.81 31.55 27.82
N ILE A 122 13.98 30.36 28.37
CA ILE A 122 13.65 30.05 29.77
C ILE A 122 14.83 29.39 30.46
N LEU A 123 14.88 29.49 31.78
CA LEU A 123 15.63 28.55 32.60
C LEU A 123 14.65 27.53 33.18
N TYR A 124 14.96 26.25 33.01
CA TYR A 124 14.14 25.14 33.47
C TYR A 124 15.00 24.22 34.34
N PHE A 125 14.55 23.99 35.58
CA PHE A 125 15.23 23.09 36.52
C PHE A 125 14.24 22.19 37.24
N SER A 126 14.58 20.92 37.35
CA SER A 126 13.90 19.96 38.23
C SER A 126 14.25 20.19 39.70
N ASP A 127 13.43 19.64 40.61
CA ASP A 127 13.75 19.54 42.04
C ASP A 127 15.12 18.91 42.30
N LYS A 128 15.51 17.90 41.51
CA LYS A 128 16.82 17.23 41.59
C LYS A 128 17.97 18.18 41.26
N GLU A 129 17.83 18.98 40.20
CA GLU A 129 18.85 19.94 39.77
C GLU A 129 18.97 21.10 40.75
N LEU A 130 17.83 21.60 41.26
CA LEU A 130 17.82 22.63 42.29
C LEU A 130 18.48 22.12 43.59
N ASN A 131 18.25 20.85 43.96
CA ASN A 131 18.92 20.23 45.11
C ASN A 131 20.42 20.07 44.90
N LYS A 132 20.88 19.69 43.69
CA LYS A 132 22.31 19.68 43.34
C LYS A 132 22.91 21.07 43.46
N LEU A 133 22.23 22.09 42.94
CA LEU A 133 22.65 23.48 43.03
C LEU A 133 22.76 23.94 44.50
N ASN A 134 21.72 23.68 45.31
CA ASN A 134 21.70 23.99 46.74
C ASN A 134 22.79 23.25 47.54
N PHE A 135 23.21 22.06 47.09
CA PHE A 135 24.32 21.34 47.71
C PHE A 135 25.66 22.08 47.54
N PHE A 136 25.90 22.68 46.37
CA PHE A 136 27.12 23.44 46.08
C PHE A 136 27.09 24.88 46.60
N ILE A 137 25.93 25.54 46.60
CA ILE A 137 25.77 26.97 46.90
C ILE A 137 25.41 27.21 48.39
N LYS A 138 25.86 26.35 49.32
CA LYS A 138 25.60 26.48 50.77
C LYS A 138 25.95 27.85 51.41
N SER A 139 26.64 28.74 50.68
CA SER A 139 27.15 30.03 51.16
C SER A 139 26.51 31.28 50.54
N ILE A 140 25.68 31.17 49.48
CA ILE A 140 25.06 32.32 48.80
C ILE A 140 23.55 32.09 48.79
N ASP A 141 22.79 32.97 49.45
CA ASP A 141 21.43 32.68 49.91
C ASP A 141 20.26 33.34 49.11
N PRO A 142 20.12 33.19 47.77
CA PRO A 142 18.90 33.58 47.06
C PRO A 142 17.81 32.49 47.12
N PHE A 143 18.18 31.22 47.32
CA PHE A 143 17.29 30.08 47.08
C PHE A 143 16.80 29.34 48.35
N ARG A 144 17.22 29.69 49.59
CA ARG A 144 16.70 29.01 50.82
C ARG A 144 15.20 29.06 50.99
N LYS A 145 14.54 30.10 50.45
CA LYS A 145 13.08 30.25 50.54
C LYS A 145 12.34 29.24 49.66
N LEU A 146 13.01 28.65 48.68
CA LEU A 146 12.48 27.56 47.88
C LEU A 146 12.87 26.25 48.56
N GLN A 147 11.92 25.64 49.26
CA GLN A 147 12.04 24.25 49.69
C GLN A 147 11.53 23.35 48.55
N PRO A 148 12.41 22.82 47.68
CA PRO A 148 11.98 21.92 46.61
C PRO A 148 11.31 20.70 47.21
N SER A 149 10.06 20.48 46.84
CA SER A 149 9.38 19.21 47.14
C SER A 149 9.55 18.25 45.96
N PRO A 150 9.51 16.93 46.21
CA PRO A 150 9.61 15.94 45.14
C PRO A 150 8.56 16.15 44.04
N GLY A 151 8.99 16.09 42.78
CA GLY A 151 8.11 16.22 41.62
C GLY A 151 7.67 17.65 41.31
N GLU A 152 8.46 18.64 41.74
CA GLU A 152 8.30 20.03 41.37
C GLU A 152 9.36 20.44 40.35
N ALA A 153 8.95 21.27 39.40
CA ALA A 153 9.82 21.90 38.43
C ALA A 153 9.66 23.42 38.49
N TYR A 154 10.75 24.10 38.16
CA TYR A 154 10.89 25.54 38.29
C TYR A 154 11.24 26.12 36.93
N ILE A 155 10.42 27.06 36.46
CA ILE A 155 10.61 27.72 35.18
C ILE A 155 10.78 29.21 35.42
N ILE A 156 11.84 29.81 34.89
CA ILE A 156 12.12 31.23 35.00
C ILE A 156 12.10 31.83 33.60
N PHE A 157 11.40 32.95 33.45
CA PHE A 157 11.17 33.60 32.17
C PHE A 157 11.90 34.93 32.08
N ASN A 158 12.46 35.19 30.89
CA ASN A 158 13.04 36.49 30.54
C ASN A 158 12.00 37.42 29.89
N ASP A 159 11.05 36.88 29.14
CA ASP A 159 9.97 37.63 28.47
C ASP A 159 8.61 37.37 29.12
N LYS A 160 7.83 38.45 29.27
CA LYS A 160 6.47 38.43 29.80
C LYS A 160 5.49 37.74 28.83
N ASN A 161 5.69 37.84 27.52
CA ASN A 161 4.79 37.19 26.55
C ASN A 161 4.92 35.68 26.62
N ASP A 162 6.16 35.17 26.65
CA ASP A 162 6.44 33.76 26.87
C ASP A 162 5.86 33.26 28.20
N TYR A 163 6.03 34.02 29.29
CA TYR A 163 5.40 33.69 30.57
C TYR A 163 3.88 33.52 30.46
N LEU A 164 3.17 34.46 29.82
CA LEU A 164 1.71 34.40 29.69
C LEU A 164 1.26 33.20 28.83
N ARG A 165 1.89 33.01 27.67
CA ARG A 165 1.59 31.92 26.73
C ARG A 165 1.82 30.54 27.35
N ILE A 166 2.96 30.38 28.00
CA ILE A 166 3.37 29.11 28.62
C ILE A 166 2.51 28.82 29.85
N LYS A 167 2.23 29.84 30.68
CA LYS A 167 1.31 29.69 31.82
C LYS A 167 -0.07 29.22 31.39
N GLU A 168 -0.68 29.85 30.39
CA GLU A 168 -2.02 29.48 29.92
C GLU A 168 -2.04 28.04 29.37
N ASN A 169 -1.05 27.67 28.55
CA ASN A 169 -0.94 26.31 28.01
C ASN A 169 -0.74 25.26 29.10
N LEU A 170 0.11 25.53 30.09
CA LEU A 170 0.31 24.64 31.23
C LEU A 170 -0.98 24.50 32.06
N GLN A 171 -1.68 25.61 32.33
CA GLN A 171 -2.91 25.60 33.13
C GLN A 171 -4.01 24.76 32.48
N ARG A 172 -4.15 24.84 31.15
CA ARG A 172 -5.10 24.00 30.40
C ARG A 172 -4.76 22.51 30.43
N GLN A 173 -3.48 22.17 30.34
CA GLN A 173 -3.03 20.77 30.22
C GLN A 173 -2.83 20.05 31.54
N LEU A 174 -2.47 20.78 32.61
CA LEU A 174 -2.19 20.22 33.94
C LEU A 174 -3.27 20.57 34.98
N GLY A 175 -4.04 21.63 34.75
CA GLY A 175 -4.94 22.22 35.74
C GLY A 175 -4.27 23.33 36.55
N GLU A 176 -5.07 24.31 36.97
CA GLU A 176 -4.58 25.50 37.70
C GLU A 176 -3.91 25.16 39.04
N ASP A 177 -4.39 24.12 39.74
CA ASP A 177 -3.89 23.73 41.07
C ASP A 177 -2.42 23.29 41.08
N LEU A 178 -1.91 22.83 39.92
CA LEU A 178 -0.55 22.32 39.78
C LEU A 178 0.46 23.41 39.40
N ILE A 179 0.00 24.66 39.20
CA ILE A 179 0.83 25.77 38.73
C ILE A 179 0.71 26.93 39.70
N ARG A 180 1.85 27.42 40.18
CA ARG A 180 1.89 28.58 41.07
C ARG A 180 2.91 29.60 40.56
N ASP A 181 2.56 30.87 40.67
CA ASP A 181 3.49 31.94 40.37
C ASP A 181 4.62 31.98 41.39
N LEU A 182 5.84 32.15 40.90
CA LEU A 182 7.02 32.44 41.69
C LEU A 182 7.49 33.85 41.37
N GLY A 183 7.44 34.72 42.38
CA GLY A 183 8.09 36.02 42.30
C GLY A 183 9.59 35.87 42.56
N PHE A 184 10.41 36.08 41.55
CA PHE A 184 11.86 36.02 41.66
C PHE A 184 12.48 37.34 41.18
N LEU A 185 12.20 38.47 41.84
CA LEU A 185 12.66 39.81 41.41
C LEU A 185 14.14 39.80 40.97
N PRO A 186 14.49 40.23 39.74
CA PRO A 186 13.64 40.91 38.75
C PRO A 186 12.84 40.01 37.78
N TYR A 187 12.95 38.69 37.89
CA TYR A 187 12.37 37.70 36.98
C TYR A 187 10.99 37.18 37.43
N THR A 188 10.19 36.76 36.45
CA THR A 188 8.92 36.05 36.68
C THR A 188 9.17 34.56 36.56
N GLY A 189 8.62 33.76 37.48
CA GLY A 189 8.78 32.31 37.44
C GLY A 189 7.45 31.58 37.63
N LEU A 190 7.45 30.31 37.25
CA LEU A 190 6.39 29.36 37.52
C LEU A 190 6.94 28.17 38.28
N LYS A 191 6.18 27.75 39.29
CA LYS A 191 6.34 26.47 39.96
C LYS A 191 5.31 25.52 39.39
N VAL A 192 5.76 24.41 38.83
CA VAL A 192 4.91 23.41 38.18
C VAL A 192 5.09 22.06 38.86
N LYS A 193 4.00 21.37 39.17
CA LYS A 193 4.06 20.03 39.75
C LYS A 193 3.79 18.98 38.67
N GLY A 194 4.72 18.05 38.49
CA GLY A 194 4.63 16.99 37.46
C GLY A 194 5.90 16.15 37.38
N SER A 195 5.80 14.97 36.78
CA SER A 195 6.99 14.18 36.44
C SER A 195 7.73 14.84 35.28
N GLU A 196 9.06 14.77 35.29
CA GLU A 196 9.95 15.32 34.28
C GLU A 196 9.59 14.84 32.87
N GLU A 197 9.34 13.54 32.70
CA GLU A 197 8.90 12.93 31.45
C GLU A 197 7.58 13.51 30.93
N LYS A 198 6.60 13.69 31.83
CA LYS A 198 5.30 14.27 31.45
C LYS A 198 5.44 15.74 31.05
N LEU A 199 6.26 16.51 31.76
CA LEU A 199 6.48 17.93 31.50
C LEU A 199 7.27 18.17 30.20
N ALA A 200 8.21 17.27 29.87
CA ALA A 200 8.97 17.33 28.62
C ALA A 200 8.10 17.11 27.38
N ASP A 201 7.04 16.29 27.49
CA ASP A 201 6.16 15.98 26.36
C ASP A 201 5.09 17.07 26.08
N LEU A 202 4.81 17.97 27.03
CA LEU A 202 3.78 19.01 26.85
C LEU A 202 4.13 19.97 25.70
N GLY A 203 3.12 20.34 24.90
CA GLY A 203 3.22 21.39 23.88
C GLY A 203 2.74 22.72 24.43
N LEU A 204 3.56 23.78 24.33
CA LEU A 204 3.34 25.08 24.99
C LEU A 204 2.97 26.19 23.99
N GLY A 205 2.31 25.80 22.90
CA GLY A 205 1.95 26.70 21.81
C GLY A 205 3.10 26.94 20.83
N PHE A 206 2.82 27.64 19.72
CA PHE A 206 3.81 27.90 18.67
C PHE A 206 4.54 29.23 18.91
N SER A 207 5.86 29.26 18.68
CA SER A 207 6.63 30.50 18.76
C SER A 207 6.32 31.41 17.56
N GLU A 208 5.86 32.63 17.83
CA GLU A 208 5.57 33.64 16.80
C GLU A 208 6.85 34.04 16.04
N GLU A 209 7.96 34.19 16.77
CA GLU A 209 9.28 34.50 16.20
C GLU A 209 9.76 33.43 15.22
N ASP A 210 9.61 32.14 15.56
CA ASP A 210 10.00 31.05 14.66
C ASP A 210 9.12 31.01 13.40
N ILE A 211 7.82 31.28 13.54
CA ILE A 211 6.91 31.35 12.40
C ILE A 211 7.29 32.53 11.48
N GLU A 212 7.60 33.69 12.04
CA GLU A 212 8.04 34.87 11.29
C GLU A 212 9.39 34.64 10.62
N LEU A 213 10.36 34.03 11.31
CA LEU A 213 11.65 33.65 10.76
C LEU A 213 11.49 32.77 9.52
N VAL A 214 10.72 31.69 9.64
CA VAL A 214 10.44 30.74 8.54
C VAL A 214 9.81 31.47 7.36
N ARG A 215 8.88 32.39 7.60
CA ARG A 215 8.20 33.17 6.55
C ARG A 215 9.10 34.20 5.88
N ASN A 216 9.91 34.91 6.65
CA ASN A 216 10.81 35.94 6.14
C ASN A 216 11.87 35.33 5.22
N LEU A 217 12.24 34.07 5.45
CA LEU A 217 13.10 33.27 4.57
C LEU A 217 12.35 32.63 3.37
N GLY A 218 11.06 32.93 3.21
CA GLY A 218 10.25 32.52 2.07
C GLY A 218 9.78 31.06 2.12
N PHE A 219 9.87 30.37 3.25
CA PHE A 219 9.28 29.03 3.41
C PHE A 219 7.77 29.09 3.61
N GLN A 220 7.08 28.01 3.24
CA GLN A 220 5.74 27.77 3.75
C GLN A 220 5.82 27.18 5.16
N VAL A 221 4.79 27.42 5.97
CA VAL A 221 4.72 26.93 7.35
C VAL A 221 3.84 25.69 7.41
N ILE A 222 4.34 24.62 8.04
CA ILE A 222 3.53 23.47 8.46
C ILE A 222 3.54 23.44 9.99
N LEU A 223 2.36 23.37 10.60
CA LEU A 223 2.25 23.31 12.06
C LEU A 223 2.17 21.87 12.55
N ARG A 224 2.89 21.59 13.65
CA ARG A 224 2.91 20.28 14.29
C ARG A 224 2.17 20.34 15.63
N PHE A 225 0.87 20.09 15.59
CA PHE A 225 0.04 20.08 16.79
C PHE A 225 0.31 18.84 17.63
N LYS A 226 0.49 19.04 18.94
CA LYS A 226 0.53 17.97 19.93
C LYS A 226 -0.84 17.71 20.52
N ASN A 227 -1.12 16.44 20.82
CA ASN A 227 -2.28 16.05 21.61
C ASN A 227 -1.92 15.95 23.10
N PHE A 228 -2.92 16.03 23.98
CA PHE A 228 -2.75 15.72 25.40
C PHE A 228 -3.98 14.96 25.94
N PRO A 229 -3.84 14.09 26.94
CA PRO A 229 -4.87 13.10 27.28
C PRO A 229 -6.24 13.65 27.71
N GLN A 230 -6.30 14.85 28.29
CA GLN A 230 -7.52 15.44 28.85
C GLN A 230 -8.10 16.55 27.98
N VAL A 231 -7.74 16.59 26.70
CA VAL A 231 -8.19 17.64 25.77
C VAL A 231 -9.71 17.67 25.64
N ASN A 232 -10.31 18.86 25.78
CA ASN A 232 -11.73 19.13 25.51
C ASN A 232 -11.91 20.00 24.25
N LYS A 233 -13.15 20.39 23.92
CA LYS A 233 -13.42 21.18 22.71
C LYS A 233 -12.86 22.60 22.81
N GLU A 234 -12.94 23.21 23.98
CA GLU A 234 -12.44 24.55 24.25
C GLU A 234 -10.92 24.61 24.08
N ASP A 235 -10.20 23.56 24.48
CA ASP A 235 -8.74 23.47 24.31
C ASP A 235 -8.34 23.24 22.85
N ILE A 236 -9.12 22.46 22.09
CA ILE A 236 -8.92 22.31 20.65
C ILE A 236 -9.09 23.67 19.98
N GLU A 237 -10.19 24.37 20.27
CA GLU A 237 -10.47 25.69 19.72
C GLU A 237 -9.39 26.71 20.10
N PHE A 238 -8.90 26.66 21.34
CA PHE A 238 -7.77 27.46 21.81
C PHE A 238 -6.51 27.23 20.95
N LYS A 239 -6.08 25.97 20.77
CA LYS A 239 -4.91 25.65 19.94
C LYS A 239 -5.07 26.10 18.49
N PHE A 240 -6.26 25.95 17.91
CA PHE A 240 -6.54 26.45 16.56
C PHE A 240 -6.52 27.98 16.50
N LYS A 241 -6.99 28.68 17.53
CA LYS A 241 -6.94 30.14 17.62
C LYS A 241 -5.50 30.65 17.75
N GLU A 242 -4.66 29.97 18.53
CA GLU A 242 -3.22 30.27 18.56
C GLU A 242 -2.58 30.09 17.18
N SER A 243 -2.96 29.03 16.45
CA SER A 243 -2.46 28.82 15.10
C SER A 243 -2.89 29.87 14.08
N ASP A 244 -3.95 30.64 14.33
CA ASP A 244 -4.39 31.69 13.40
C ASP A 244 -3.38 32.84 13.31
N ARG A 245 -2.59 33.04 14.37
CA ARG A 245 -1.45 33.98 14.37
C ARG A 245 -0.38 33.55 13.38
N ALA A 246 -0.28 32.24 13.13
CA ALA A 246 0.58 31.69 12.09
C ALA A 246 0.06 32.00 10.68
N GLY A 247 -1.03 32.75 10.48
CA GLY A 247 -1.59 33.17 9.20
C GLY A 247 -1.87 32.03 8.21
N LYS A 248 -1.63 32.26 6.92
CA LYS A 248 -1.75 31.20 5.91
C LYS A 248 -0.66 30.14 6.08
N ILE A 249 -1.07 28.94 6.45
CA ILE A 249 -0.22 27.74 6.55
C ILE A 249 -0.37 26.84 5.33
N SER A 250 0.64 26.00 5.07
CA SER A 250 0.60 24.98 4.04
C SER A 250 -0.29 23.81 4.45
N GLY A 251 -0.18 23.40 5.72
CA GLY A 251 -0.99 22.35 6.34
C GLY A 251 -0.55 22.04 7.78
N ILE A 252 -1.16 21.00 8.36
CA ILE A 252 -0.91 20.51 9.73
C ILE A 252 -0.39 19.07 9.66
N ILE A 253 0.61 18.72 10.46
CA ILE A 253 1.04 17.33 10.64
C ILE A 253 1.08 17.06 12.13
N PHE A 254 0.16 16.24 12.66
CA PHE A 254 0.12 15.96 14.09
C PHE A 254 1.43 15.33 14.60
N GLU A 255 1.82 15.71 15.81
CA GLU A 255 2.99 15.23 16.52
C GLU A 255 2.65 14.13 17.53
N GLY A 256 3.60 13.22 17.76
CA GLY A 256 3.44 12.11 18.70
C GLY A 256 2.63 10.94 18.16
N GLU A 257 2.26 10.03 19.06
CA GLU A 257 1.55 8.80 18.73
C GLU A 257 0.03 8.99 18.57
N THR A 258 -0.51 10.14 18.99
CA THR A 258 -1.95 10.43 18.96
C THR A 258 -2.23 11.78 18.30
N VAL A 259 -3.37 11.90 17.61
CA VAL A 259 -3.80 13.18 17.01
C VAL A 259 -4.59 14.05 17.99
N LEU A 260 -4.62 15.36 17.75
CA LEU A 260 -5.38 16.30 18.57
C LEU A 260 -6.87 15.90 18.66
N GLY A 261 -7.33 15.67 19.89
CA GLY A 261 -8.71 15.28 20.21
C GLY A 261 -8.86 13.81 20.60
N TYR A 262 -7.84 12.97 20.43
CA TYR A 262 -7.83 11.61 20.95
C TYR A 262 -7.76 11.61 22.49
N PRO A 263 -8.45 10.71 23.22
CA PRO A 263 -9.22 9.54 22.74
C PRO A 263 -10.70 9.78 22.42
N SER A 264 -11.23 10.98 22.69
CA SER A 264 -12.65 11.26 22.51
C SER A 264 -13.03 11.34 21.02
N LYS A 265 -13.93 10.45 20.57
CA LYS A 265 -14.44 10.46 19.20
C LYS A 265 -15.17 11.77 18.84
N GLU A 266 -15.82 12.39 19.82
CA GLU A 266 -16.48 13.69 19.64
C GLU A 266 -15.45 14.80 19.40
N ASN A 267 -14.36 14.80 20.17
CA ASN A 267 -13.27 15.77 20.01
C ASN A 267 -12.50 15.57 18.70
N LEU A 268 -12.23 14.31 18.30
CA LEU A 268 -11.69 14.00 16.98
C LEU A 268 -12.60 14.51 15.85
N THR A 269 -13.91 14.42 16.04
CA THR A 269 -14.88 14.93 15.07
C THR A 269 -14.85 16.44 14.99
N TYR A 270 -14.76 17.10 16.14
CA TYR A 270 -14.63 18.55 16.23
C TYR A 270 -13.33 19.06 15.57
N THR A 271 -12.19 18.39 15.82
CA THR A 271 -10.92 18.67 15.12
C THR A 271 -11.08 18.59 13.60
N ALA A 272 -11.78 17.57 13.09
CA ALA A 272 -12.03 17.42 11.66
C ALA A 272 -12.93 18.53 11.08
N GLU A 273 -13.92 19.00 11.85
CA GLU A 273 -14.78 20.13 11.49
C GLU A 273 -14.01 21.45 11.42
N LEU A 274 -13.13 21.71 12.38
CA LEU A 274 -12.27 22.90 12.38
C LEU A 274 -11.30 22.90 11.19
N LEU A 275 -10.69 21.75 10.87
CA LEU A 275 -9.84 21.60 9.69
C LEU A 275 -10.60 21.95 8.40
N LYS A 276 -11.84 21.46 8.26
CA LYS A 276 -12.71 21.79 7.11
C LYS A 276 -13.09 23.26 7.04
N THR A 277 -13.51 23.82 8.17
CA THR A 277 -13.99 25.20 8.26
C THR A 277 -12.88 26.19 7.93
N LYS A 278 -11.66 25.93 8.40
CA LYS A 278 -10.48 26.75 8.10
C LYS A 278 -9.81 26.39 6.76
N GLY A 279 -10.17 25.27 6.15
CA GLY A 279 -9.58 24.78 4.91
C GLY A 279 -8.11 24.38 5.05
N TYR A 280 -7.71 23.88 6.23
CA TYR A 280 -6.33 23.49 6.52
C TYR A 280 -6.06 22.04 6.10
N PRO A 281 -5.16 21.79 5.13
CA PRO A 281 -4.74 20.44 4.78
C PRO A 281 -4.05 19.77 5.96
N PHE A 282 -4.18 18.46 6.09
CA PHE A 282 -3.49 17.72 7.14
C PHE A 282 -2.78 16.48 6.60
N GLY A 283 -1.64 16.17 7.23
CA GLY A 283 -0.77 15.08 6.86
C GLY A 283 -1.15 13.76 7.52
N ILE A 284 -1.21 12.67 6.74
CA ILE A 284 -1.31 11.30 7.23
C ILE A 284 0.04 10.62 7.01
N ILE A 285 0.76 10.35 8.09
CA ILE A 285 2.10 9.74 8.06
C ILE A 285 2.00 8.25 7.74
N GLU A 286 2.59 7.83 6.62
CA GLU A 286 2.64 6.42 6.24
C GLU A 286 3.41 5.59 7.27
N PHE A 287 2.84 4.46 7.68
CA PHE A 287 3.43 3.47 8.60
C PHE A 287 3.59 3.90 10.06
N ALA A 288 3.16 5.11 10.44
CA ALA A 288 3.25 5.58 11.82
C ALA A 288 2.16 4.99 12.74
N GLY A 289 0.96 4.68 12.22
CA GLY A 289 -0.12 4.11 13.03
C GLY A 289 -0.70 5.06 14.09
N GLN A 290 -0.63 6.38 13.86
CA GLN A 290 -1.05 7.41 14.83
C GLN A 290 -2.53 7.25 15.24
N GLU A 291 -2.81 7.16 16.54
CA GLU A 291 -4.16 6.91 17.04
C GLU A 291 -5.09 8.11 16.78
N GLY A 292 -6.33 7.83 16.39
CA GLY A 292 -7.36 8.84 16.11
C GLY A 292 -7.32 9.45 14.69
N ILE A 293 -6.21 9.34 13.94
CA ILE A 293 -6.08 9.94 12.60
C ILE A 293 -7.13 9.43 11.61
N GLU A 294 -7.53 8.16 11.71
CA GLU A 294 -8.53 7.55 10.82
C GLU A 294 -9.89 8.24 10.94
N THR A 295 -10.29 8.64 12.15
CA THR A 295 -11.56 9.34 12.38
C THR A 295 -11.56 10.70 11.70
N ILE A 296 -10.48 11.48 11.87
CA ILE A 296 -10.30 12.78 11.24
C ILE A 296 -10.29 12.61 9.71
N ALA A 297 -9.49 11.66 9.23
CA ALA A 297 -9.34 11.37 7.81
C ALA A 297 -10.64 10.95 7.14
N HIS A 298 -11.51 10.21 7.83
CA HIS A 298 -12.80 9.82 7.31
C HIS A 298 -13.78 10.98 7.12
N GLN A 299 -13.66 12.02 7.95
CA GLN A 299 -14.58 13.16 7.99
C GLN A 299 -14.10 14.38 7.20
N ALA A 300 -12.79 14.50 6.97
CA ALA A 300 -12.13 15.60 6.24
C ALA A 300 -11.22 15.06 5.12
N SER A 301 -11.62 13.98 4.43
CA SER A 301 -10.78 13.28 3.45
C SER A 301 -10.28 14.16 2.30
N GLU A 302 -11.03 15.20 1.96
CA GLU A 302 -10.73 16.20 0.93
C GLU A 302 -9.53 17.09 1.29
N LEU A 303 -9.14 17.15 2.57
CA LEU A 303 -7.98 17.90 3.06
C LEU A 303 -6.79 17.00 3.41
N ALA A 304 -6.95 15.68 3.32
CA ALA A 304 -5.91 14.72 3.69
C ALA A 304 -4.80 14.64 2.63
N VAL A 305 -3.55 14.69 3.10
CA VAL A 305 -2.35 14.57 2.27
C VAL A 305 -1.44 13.48 2.83
N ARG A 306 -0.95 12.57 1.98
CA ARG A 306 -0.04 11.51 2.42
C ARG A 306 1.36 12.07 2.68
N VAL A 307 1.88 11.79 3.87
CA VAL A 307 3.22 12.17 4.33
C VAL A 307 4.09 10.91 4.40
N HIS A 308 5.32 11.01 3.92
CA HIS A 308 6.33 10.00 4.17
C HIS A 308 7.47 10.58 5.01
N SER A 309 7.92 9.79 5.96
CA SER A 309 9.06 10.06 6.82
C SER A 309 9.93 8.80 6.91
N ILE A 310 11.23 8.98 7.09
CA ILE A 310 12.16 7.92 7.47
C ILE A 310 12.42 8.12 8.96
N THR A 311 12.38 7.07 9.78
CA THR A 311 12.50 7.23 11.24
C THR A 311 13.93 7.66 11.62
N LYS A 312 14.11 8.20 12.83
CA LYS A 312 15.44 8.65 13.27
C LYS A 312 16.43 7.47 13.29
N GLU A 313 15.97 6.31 13.78
CA GLU A 313 16.77 5.08 13.89
C GLU A 313 17.18 4.56 12.51
N GLU A 314 16.30 4.64 11.52
CA GLU A 314 16.63 4.22 10.15
C GLU A 314 17.58 5.21 9.47
N MET A 315 17.46 6.51 9.75
CA MET A 315 18.37 7.54 9.23
C MET A 315 19.83 7.34 9.68
N GLU A 316 20.06 6.68 10.82
CA GLU A 316 21.42 6.38 11.30
C GLU A 316 22.14 5.31 10.47
N ILE A 317 21.40 4.43 9.81
CA ILE A 317 21.96 3.24 9.12
C ILE A 317 21.74 3.27 7.60
N ILE A 318 20.77 4.03 7.11
CA ILE A 318 20.45 4.09 5.68
C ILE A 318 21.49 4.92 4.92
N SER A 319 21.91 4.45 3.75
CA SER A 319 22.75 5.26 2.88
C SER A 319 21.94 6.36 2.18
N LYS A 320 22.57 7.51 1.88
CA LYS A 320 21.96 8.63 1.15
C LYS A 320 21.32 8.19 -0.17
N GLN A 321 21.95 7.26 -0.89
CA GLN A 321 21.41 6.69 -2.13
C GLN A 321 20.11 5.91 -1.88
N LYS A 322 20.10 4.98 -0.90
CA LYS A 322 18.90 4.19 -0.58
C LYS A 322 17.76 5.09 -0.09
N ALA A 323 18.07 6.13 0.68
CA ALA A 323 17.10 7.14 1.11
C ALA A 323 16.51 7.90 -0.09
N THR A 324 17.35 8.37 -1.02
CA THR A 324 16.92 9.05 -2.26
C THR A 324 16.01 8.15 -3.10
N GLU A 325 16.38 6.90 -3.35
CA GLU A 325 15.56 5.93 -4.07
C GLU A 325 14.21 5.67 -3.37
N ARG A 326 14.17 5.70 -2.03
CA ARG A 326 12.94 5.58 -1.24
C ARG A 326 12.02 6.79 -1.41
N TRP A 327 12.56 8.02 -1.46
CA TRP A 327 11.78 9.22 -1.75
C TRP A 327 11.16 9.19 -3.15
N ILE A 328 11.95 8.85 -4.17
CA ILE A 328 11.43 8.78 -5.55
C ILE A 328 10.33 7.72 -5.68
N ARG A 329 10.47 6.56 -5.01
CA ARG A 329 9.41 5.55 -4.94
C ARG A 329 8.19 6.03 -4.15
N ALA A 330 8.37 6.83 -3.10
CA ALA A 330 7.25 7.43 -2.36
C ALA A 330 6.39 8.33 -3.28
N ALA A 331 7.03 9.16 -4.12
CA ALA A 331 6.33 10.00 -5.09
C ALA A 331 5.64 9.19 -6.20
N LYS A 332 6.39 8.27 -6.85
CA LYS A 332 5.94 7.49 -8.01
C LYS A 332 4.95 6.39 -7.66
N GLU A 333 5.27 5.57 -6.65
CA GLU A 333 4.54 4.33 -6.36
C GLU A 333 3.51 4.48 -5.23
N ARG A 334 3.63 5.48 -4.36
CA ARG A 334 2.75 5.65 -3.20
C ARG A 334 1.98 6.97 -3.20
N LYS A 335 2.22 7.83 -4.19
CA LYS A 335 1.57 9.15 -4.33
C LYS A 335 1.69 10.02 -3.09
N VAL A 336 2.81 9.92 -2.39
CA VAL A 336 3.12 10.79 -1.26
C VAL A 336 3.39 12.20 -1.77
N ARG A 337 2.78 13.21 -1.14
CA ARG A 337 2.93 14.61 -1.57
C ARG A 337 3.60 15.50 -0.55
N ILE A 338 3.82 15.01 0.66
CA ILE A 338 4.67 15.67 1.64
C ILE A 338 5.81 14.73 2.00
N PHE A 339 7.04 15.16 1.74
CA PHE A 339 8.25 14.48 2.19
C PHE A 339 8.73 15.18 3.45
N TYR A 340 8.57 14.50 4.59
CA TYR A 340 9.12 14.94 5.86
C TYR A 340 10.55 14.42 5.97
N ILE A 341 11.48 15.23 5.47
CA ILE A 341 12.90 14.88 5.37
C ILE A 341 13.57 15.22 6.70
N LYS A 342 14.20 14.22 7.30
CA LYS A 342 15.09 14.40 8.44
C LYS A 342 16.53 14.60 7.95
N PRO A 343 17.31 15.50 8.57
CA PRO A 343 18.73 15.61 8.26
C PRO A 343 19.49 14.36 8.73
N PHE A 344 20.60 14.06 8.08
CA PHE A 344 21.61 13.17 8.64
C PHE A 344 22.36 13.92 9.74
N MET A 345 22.51 13.29 10.92
CA MET A 345 23.22 13.87 12.07
C MET A 345 24.67 13.38 12.21
N LYS A 346 25.10 12.46 11.34
CA LYS A 346 26.45 11.88 11.33
C LYS A 346 27.01 11.90 9.92
N SER A 347 28.24 12.38 9.76
CA SER A 347 29.02 12.32 8.51
C SER A 347 30.51 12.19 8.81
N ASN A 348 31.24 11.59 7.87
CA ASN A 348 32.71 11.53 7.88
C ASN A 348 33.36 12.79 7.26
N SER A 349 32.54 13.74 6.79
CA SER A 349 32.98 14.96 6.11
C SER A 349 32.19 16.17 6.62
N ASN A 350 31.97 17.20 5.80
CA ASN A 350 31.16 18.35 6.20
C ASN A 350 29.68 17.98 6.25
N LEU A 351 29.10 17.96 7.46
CA LEU A 351 27.74 17.51 7.70
C LEU A 351 26.67 18.42 7.04
N ILE A 352 26.90 19.73 7.05
CA ILE A 352 25.98 20.71 6.44
C ILE A 352 25.95 20.53 4.92
N GLU A 353 27.12 20.52 4.27
CA GLU A 353 27.22 20.38 2.81
C GLU A 353 26.67 19.03 2.33
N ASP A 354 26.88 17.99 3.13
CA ASP A 354 26.33 16.66 2.87
C ASP A 354 24.81 16.61 2.86
N ASN A 355 24.16 17.31 3.80
CA ASN A 355 22.71 17.43 3.85
C ASN A 355 22.18 18.29 2.70
N VAL A 356 22.87 19.39 2.37
CA VAL A 356 22.55 20.25 1.22
C VAL A 356 22.60 19.46 -0.09
N SER A 357 23.67 18.70 -0.32
CA SER A 357 23.84 17.83 -1.49
C SER A 357 22.79 16.73 -1.56
N TYR A 358 22.44 16.13 -0.42
CA TYR A 358 21.37 15.13 -0.32
C TYR A 358 20.00 15.71 -0.74
N ILE A 359 19.63 16.89 -0.25
CA ILE A 359 18.37 17.56 -0.62
C ILE A 359 18.36 17.93 -2.11
N ARG A 360 19.49 18.41 -2.62
CA ARG A 360 19.65 18.75 -4.04
C ARG A 360 19.44 17.52 -4.92
N THR A 361 20.04 16.38 -4.55
CA THR A 361 19.88 15.10 -5.25
C THR A 361 18.41 14.67 -5.27
N ILE A 362 17.69 14.78 -4.15
CA ILE A 362 16.25 14.48 -4.10
C ILE A 362 15.48 15.38 -5.08
N THR A 363 15.77 16.68 -5.09
CA THR A 363 15.06 17.66 -5.93
C THR A 363 15.34 17.42 -7.41
N GLU A 364 16.59 17.15 -7.79
CA GLU A 364 17.00 16.86 -9.16
C GLU A 364 16.38 15.55 -9.67
N GLU A 365 16.40 14.49 -8.86
CA GLU A 365 15.76 13.22 -9.19
C GLU A 365 14.22 13.35 -9.30
N LEU A 366 13.57 14.15 -8.45
CA LEU A 366 12.14 14.42 -8.58
C LEU A 366 11.82 15.10 -9.92
N LYS A 367 12.60 16.14 -10.29
CA LYS A 367 12.44 16.85 -11.57
C LYS A 367 12.70 15.94 -12.77
N ALA A 368 13.76 15.14 -12.74
CA ALA A 368 14.08 14.15 -13.77
C ALA A 368 12.94 13.14 -13.98
N ASN A 369 12.16 12.88 -12.93
CA ASN A 369 11.01 11.99 -12.95
C ASN A 369 9.65 12.70 -13.18
N GLY A 370 9.68 13.97 -13.59
CA GLY A 370 8.50 14.74 -13.98
C GLY A 370 7.65 15.26 -12.82
N PHE A 371 8.22 15.35 -11.61
CA PHE A 371 7.61 15.99 -10.45
C PHE A 371 8.16 17.41 -10.26
N ASN A 372 7.33 18.29 -9.72
CA ASN A 372 7.72 19.65 -9.35
C ASN A 372 7.69 19.79 -7.82
N THR A 373 8.61 20.58 -7.26
CA THR A 373 8.61 20.90 -5.84
C THR A 373 7.77 22.15 -5.56
N GLY A 374 7.10 22.18 -4.40
CA GLY A 374 6.24 23.28 -3.98
C GLY A 374 5.12 22.80 -3.07
N ARG A 375 4.13 23.66 -2.78
CA ARG A 375 3.00 23.31 -1.91
C ARG A 375 2.33 22.01 -2.36
N ALA A 376 2.06 21.11 -1.43
CA ALA A 376 1.52 19.81 -1.72
C ALA A 376 0.17 19.94 -2.43
N SER A 377 0.02 19.24 -3.55
CA SER A 377 -1.27 19.17 -4.24
C SER A 377 -2.27 18.43 -3.38
N ILE A 378 -3.45 19.02 -3.19
CA ILE A 378 -4.61 18.38 -2.57
C ILE A 378 -5.44 17.72 -3.67
N LEU A 379 -6.08 16.59 -3.39
CA LEU A 379 -7.02 15.97 -4.32
C LEU A 379 -8.30 16.82 -4.37
N SER A 380 -8.30 17.86 -5.21
CA SER A 380 -9.28 18.95 -5.22
C SER A 380 -10.72 18.52 -5.55
N VAL A 381 -10.91 17.32 -6.09
CA VAL A 381 -12.23 16.76 -6.37
C VAL A 381 -12.31 15.33 -5.85
N PRO A 382 -13.14 15.04 -4.83
CA PRO A 382 -13.39 13.68 -4.43
C PRO A 382 -14.09 12.93 -5.57
N TYR A 383 -13.38 12.03 -6.26
CA TYR A 383 -14.01 11.13 -7.21
C TYR A 383 -14.72 10.00 -6.48
N GLN A 384 -16.05 10.07 -6.46
CA GLN A 384 -16.89 8.98 -5.99
C GLN A 384 -17.64 8.41 -7.19
N ALA A 385 -17.42 7.13 -7.47
CA ALA A 385 -18.16 6.44 -8.52
C ALA A 385 -19.66 6.43 -8.16
N PRO A 386 -20.57 6.71 -9.10
CA PRO A 386 -22.00 6.59 -8.87
C PRO A 386 -22.36 5.20 -8.34
N LYS A 387 -23.31 5.11 -7.40
CA LYS A 387 -23.74 3.83 -6.79
C LYS A 387 -24.15 2.78 -7.84
N ILE A 388 -24.73 3.21 -8.95
CA ILE A 388 -25.09 2.33 -10.07
C ILE A 388 -23.86 1.66 -10.71
N PHE A 389 -22.72 2.36 -10.81
CA PHE A 389 -21.48 1.77 -11.32
C PHE A 389 -20.94 0.72 -10.35
N ILE A 390 -21.00 0.99 -9.05
CA ILE A 390 -20.62 0.01 -8.02
C ILE A 390 -21.48 -1.25 -8.16
N LEU A 391 -22.80 -1.12 -8.33
CA LEU A 391 -23.70 -2.25 -8.54
C LEU A 391 -23.35 -3.05 -9.81
N LEU A 392 -23.03 -2.38 -10.92
CA LEU A 392 -22.62 -3.04 -12.16
C LEU A 392 -21.29 -3.80 -12.00
N LEU A 393 -20.32 -3.25 -11.26
CA LEU A 393 -19.08 -3.96 -10.93
C LEU A 393 -19.38 -5.22 -10.12
N ILE A 394 -20.23 -5.11 -9.09
CA ILE A 394 -20.65 -6.22 -8.23
C ILE A 394 -21.29 -7.35 -9.05
N LEU A 395 -22.17 -7.03 -10.00
CA LEU A 395 -22.77 -8.01 -10.91
C LEU A 395 -21.71 -8.78 -11.71
N GLY A 396 -20.64 -8.10 -12.14
CA GLY A 396 -19.49 -8.74 -12.80
C GLY A 396 -18.77 -9.73 -11.88
N VAL A 397 -18.53 -9.35 -10.62
CA VAL A 397 -17.89 -10.21 -9.62
C VAL A 397 -18.73 -11.45 -9.32
N ILE A 398 -20.02 -11.27 -9.04
CA ILE A 398 -20.97 -12.37 -8.78
C ILE A 398 -21.02 -13.30 -9.99
N SER A 399 -21.07 -12.75 -11.21
CA SER A 399 -21.10 -13.54 -12.45
C SER A 399 -19.84 -14.38 -12.63
N GLY A 400 -18.65 -13.82 -12.33
CA GLY A 400 -17.40 -14.57 -12.33
C GLY A 400 -17.41 -15.72 -11.31
N GLY A 401 -17.96 -15.47 -10.11
CA GLY A 401 -18.11 -16.48 -9.07
C GLY A 401 -19.05 -17.62 -9.47
N LEU A 402 -20.18 -17.29 -10.10
CA LEU A 402 -21.13 -18.27 -10.62
C LEU A 402 -20.53 -19.14 -11.74
N ILE A 403 -19.74 -18.55 -12.64
CA ILE A 403 -19.00 -19.32 -13.67
C ILE A 403 -18.02 -20.28 -13.00
N LEU A 404 -17.28 -19.84 -11.97
CA LEU A 404 -16.38 -20.71 -11.21
C LEU A 404 -17.13 -21.86 -10.53
N LEU A 405 -18.22 -21.57 -9.82
CA LEU A 405 -19.04 -22.58 -9.15
C LEU A 405 -19.64 -23.58 -10.13
N LYS A 406 -20.10 -23.12 -11.31
CA LYS A 406 -20.61 -23.98 -12.37
C LYS A 406 -19.55 -24.95 -12.91
N ASN A 407 -18.30 -24.50 -13.01
CA ASN A 407 -17.16 -25.33 -13.43
C ASN A 407 -16.72 -26.38 -12.39
N VAL A 408 -17.20 -26.27 -11.14
CA VAL A 408 -16.88 -27.18 -10.02
C VAL A 408 -18.06 -28.10 -9.70
N PHE A 409 -19.26 -27.55 -9.52
CA PHE A 409 -20.43 -28.26 -8.96
C PHE A 409 -21.56 -28.56 -9.96
N ASN A 410 -21.39 -28.24 -11.26
CA ASN A 410 -22.39 -28.47 -12.31
C ASN A 410 -23.82 -27.98 -11.94
N LEU A 411 -23.93 -26.71 -11.56
CA LEU A 411 -25.15 -26.09 -11.06
C LEU A 411 -26.34 -26.15 -12.05
N LYS A 412 -27.55 -26.38 -11.51
CA LYS A 412 -28.82 -26.28 -12.26
C LYS A 412 -29.21 -24.80 -12.48
N LYS A 413 -30.02 -24.53 -13.51
CA LYS A 413 -30.41 -23.14 -13.88
C LYS A 413 -31.09 -22.36 -12.76
N TYR A 414 -31.99 -22.98 -12.00
CA TYR A 414 -32.67 -22.29 -10.89
C TYR A 414 -31.67 -21.91 -9.78
N GLN A 415 -30.70 -22.77 -9.46
CA GLN A 415 -29.64 -22.47 -8.48
C GLN A 415 -28.79 -21.28 -8.94
N GLU A 416 -28.47 -21.21 -10.23
CA GLU A 416 -27.74 -20.08 -10.84
C GLU A 416 -28.49 -18.76 -10.64
N TYR A 417 -29.78 -18.70 -11.00
CA TYR A 417 -30.59 -17.48 -10.84
C TYR A 417 -30.88 -17.14 -9.38
N SER A 418 -31.12 -18.14 -8.51
CA SER A 418 -31.34 -17.90 -7.07
C SER A 418 -30.09 -17.33 -6.40
N LEU A 419 -28.90 -17.85 -6.70
CA LEU A 419 -27.64 -17.33 -6.16
C LEU A 419 -27.34 -15.93 -6.69
N LEU A 420 -27.61 -15.66 -7.97
CA LEU A 420 -27.47 -14.33 -8.55
C LEU A 420 -28.39 -13.32 -7.82
N LEU A 421 -29.67 -13.65 -7.68
CA LEU A 421 -30.65 -12.81 -7.00
C LEU A 421 -30.27 -12.55 -5.54
N LEU A 422 -29.85 -13.60 -4.83
CA LEU A 422 -29.42 -13.49 -3.43
C LEU A 422 -28.18 -12.60 -3.29
N GLY A 423 -27.20 -12.72 -4.20
CA GLY A 423 -26.03 -11.83 -4.22
C GLY A 423 -26.39 -10.37 -4.47
N ILE A 424 -27.37 -10.10 -5.34
CA ILE A 424 -27.88 -8.74 -5.60
C ILE A 424 -28.59 -8.20 -4.35
N LEU A 425 -29.53 -8.95 -3.77
CA LEU A 425 -30.28 -8.54 -2.58
C LEU A 425 -29.34 -8.27 -1.40
N PHE A 426 -28.36 -9.15 -1.17
CA PHE A 426 -27.34 -8.95 -0.14
C PHE A 426 -26.53 -7.66 -0.36
N SER A 427 -26.16 -7.37 -1.61
CA SER A 427 -25.43 -6.15 -1.95
C SER A 427 -26.27 -4.90 -1.75
N LEU A 428 -27.55 -4.93 -2.14
CA LEU A 428 -28.50 -3.83 -1.93
C LEU A 428 -28.75 -3.57 -0.44
N LEU A 429 -28.86 -4.62 0.38
CA LEU A 429 -29.00 -4.51 1.83
C LEU A 429 -27.80 -3.77 2.46
N LEU A 430 -26.57 -4.13 2.09
CA LEU A 430 -25.38 -3.46 2.61
C LEU A 430 -25.26 -2.00 2.17
N LEU A 431 -25.70 -1.67 0.94
CA LEU A 431 -25.78 -0.29 0.47
C LEU A 431 -26.84 0.51 1.24
N PHE A 432 -27.98 -0.10 1.58
CA PHE A 432 -29.04 0.53 2.38
C PHE A 432 -28.58 0.82 3.81
N LEU A 433 -27.78 -0.06 4.40
CA LEU A 433 -27.19 0.11 5.74
C LEU A 433 -25.98 1.07 5.79
N ASN A 434 -25.69 1.82 4.71
CA ASN A 434 -24.52 2.69 4.58
C ASN A 434 -23.17 1.98 4.81
N ARG A 435 -23.08 0.68 4.53
CA ARG A 435 -21.85 -0.13 4.64
C ARG A 435 -21.13 -0.29 3.29
N GLU A 436 -21.09 0.77 2.49
CA GLU A 436 -20.51 0.78 1.13
C GLU A 436 -19.03 0.36 1.11
N ILE A 437 -18.20 0.93 2.00
CA ILE A 437 -16.76 0.63 2.06
C ILE A 437 -16.53 -0.86 2.37
N PHE A 438 -17.32 -1.42 3.29
CA PHE A 438 -17.25 -2.83 3.64
C PHE A 438 -17.62 -3.73 2.45
N LEU A 439 -18.71 -3.38 1.74
CA LEU A 439 -19.13 -4.09 0.53
C LEU A 439 -18.04 -4.06 -0.56
N ILE A 440 -17.41 -2.89 -0.78
CA ILE A 440 -16.29 -2.75 -1.73
C ILE A 440 -15.12 -3.65 -1.33
N LYS A 441 -14.71 -3.65 -0.06
CA LYS A 441 -13.63 -4.53 0.44
C LYS A 441 -13.96 -6.01 0.24
N LEU A 442 -15.19 -6.41 0.54
CA LEU A 442 -15.66 -7.79 0.35
C LEU A 442 -15.63 -8.20 -1.12
N MET A 443 -16.13 -7.34 -2.02
CA MET A 443 -16.19 -7.62 -3.46
C MET A 443 -14.80 -7.61 -4.10
N ALA A 444 -13.90 -6.74 -3.65
CA ALA A 444 -12.50 -6.76 -4.05
C ALA A 444 -11.81 -8.07 -3.62
N LEU A 445 -12.06 -8.52 -2.38
CA LEU A 445 -11.56 -9.80 -1.90
C LEU A 445 -12.11 -10.97 -2.73
N LEU A 446 -13.44 -11.04 -2.93
CA LEU A 446 -14.06 -12.07 -3.76
C LEU A 446 -13.48 -12.08 -5.18
N THR A 447 -13.29 -10.92 -5.80
CA THR A 447 -12.67 -10.79 -7.11
C THR A 447 -11.25 -11.36 -7.10
N ALA A 448 -10.46 -11.03 -6.08
CA ALA A 448 -9.10 -11.50 -5.93
C ALA A 448 -9.00 -13.01 -5.69
N LEU A 449 -10.06 -13.64 -5.17
CA LEU A 449 -10.15 -15.09 -5.01
C LEU A 449 -10.67 -15.80 -6.26
N ILE A 450 -11.70 -15.23 -6.88
CA ILE A 450 -12.44 -15.85 -7.98
C ILE A 450 -11.64 -15.85 -9.26
N PHE A 451 -11.11 -14.70 -9.70
CA PHE A 451 -10.53 -14.57 -11.04
C PHE A 451 -9.20 -15.32 -11.28
N PRO A 452 -8.24 -15.40 -10.33
CA PRO A 452 -7.04 -16.21 -10.55
C PRO A 452 -7.38 -17.71 -10.52
N THR A 453 -8.28 -18.13 -9.64
CA THR A 453 -8.80 -19.50 -9.58
C THR A 453 -9.53 -19.84 -10.88
N LEU A 454 -10.45 -18.99 -11.32
CA LEU A 454 -11.21 -19.14 -12.55
C LEU A 454 -10.29 -19.21 -13.78
N ALA A 455 -9.25 -18.38 -13.83
CA ALA A 455 -8.28 -18.40 -14.92
C ALA A 455 -7.64 -19.78 -15.08
N ILE A 456 -7.22 -20.41 -13.98
CA ILE A 456 -6.61 -21.75 -13.99
C ILE A 456 -7.66 -22.83 -14.27
N ILE A 457 -8.81 -22.82 -13.58
CA ILE A 457 -9.84 -23.87 -13.71
C ILE A 457 -10.49 -23.86 -15.10
N ASN A 458 -10.78 -22.69 -15.67
CA ASN A 458 -11.39 -22.59 -17.00
C ASN A 458 -10.42 -23.02 -18.13
N ASN A 459 -9.11 -22.93 -17.88
CA ASN A 459 -8.06 -23.36 -18.80
C ASN A 459 -7.47 -24.73 -18.45
N GLN A 460 -8.15 -25.52 -17.61
CA GLN A 460 -7.71 -26.85 -17.18
C GLN A 460 -7.32 -27.80 -18.32
N LYS A 461 -7.91 -27.67 -19.51
CA LYS A 461 -7.60 -28.51 -20.69
C LYS A 461 -6.14 -28.41 -21.14
N TYR A 462 -5.47 -27.30 -20.84
CA TYR A 462 -4.06 -27.11 -21.15
C TYR A 462 -3.15 -27.78 -20.12
N PHE A 463 -3.67 -28.15 -18.95
CA PHE A 463 -2.92 -28.77 -17.86
C PHE A 463 -3.23 -30.26 -17.69
N LEU A 464 -4.50 -30.63 -17.90
CA LEU A 464 -5.04 -31.97 -17.79
C LEU A 464 -5.51 -32.41 -19.18
N GLY A 465 -4.92 -33.49 -19.71
CA GLY A 465 -5.30 -34.07 -20.99
C GLY A 465 -6.79 -34.48 -21.02
N ASN A 466 -7.39 -34.45 -22.21
CA ASN A 466 -8.80 -34.81 -22.37
C ASN A 466 -8.98 -36.32 -22.09
N ASN A 467 -9.51 -36.68 -20.92
CA ASN A 467 -9.71 -38.08 -20.49
C ASN A 467 -10.69 -38.90 -21.37
N ASN A 468 -11.23 -38.31 -22.45
CA ASN A 468 -12.13 -38.98 -23.39
C ASN A 468 -11.42 -39.65 -24.57
N SER A 469 -10.09 -39.55 -24.69
CA SER A 469 -9.37 -40.40 -25.64
C SER A 469 -9.21 -41.79 -25.02
N LYS A 470 -10.02 -42.75 -25.45
CA LYS A 470 -9.80 -44.19 -25.29
C LYS A 470 -8.50 -44.57 -26.02
N PHE A 471 -7.34 -44.20 -25.48
CA PHE A 471 -6.09 -44.88 -25.79
C PHE A 471 -5.79 -45.75 -24.57
N LYS A 472 -6.20 -47.01 -24.69
CA LYS A 472 -5.70 -48.07 -23.84
C LYS A 472 -4.21 -48.21 -24.12
N ASP A 473 -3.44 -48.31 -23.05
CA ASP A 473 -2.06 -48.78 -23.01
C ASP A 473 -0.97 -47.88 -23.60
N ALA A 474 0.18 -47.93 -22.93
CA ALA A 474 1.39 -47.17 -23.21
C ALA A 474 2.17 -47.72 -24.42
N GLN A 475 1.48 -48.31 -25.41
CA GLN A 475 2.11 -49.03 -26.53
C GLN A 475 2.03 -48.32 -27.89
N ASP A 476 1.18 -47.31 -28.06
CA ASP A 476 1.16 -46.51 -29.30
C ASP A 476 1.66 -45.08 -29.03
N ILE A 477 2.98 -44.91 -29.03
CA ILE A 477 3.59 -43.57 -29.15
C ILE A 477 3.63 -43.28 -30.66
N PRO A 478 2.83 -42.32 -31.18
CA PRO A 478 2.86 -42.01 -32.60
C PRO A 478 4.26 -41.53 -32.99
N GLU A 479 4.85 -42.16 -34.02
CA GLU A 479 6.17 -41.84 -34.59
C GLU A 479 6.26 -40.38 -35.10
N ASN A 480 5.12 -39.73 -35.32
CA ASN A 480 5.05 -38.30 -35.58
C ASN A 480 5.23 -37.50 -34.29
N TYR A 481 6.47 -37.09 -34.01
CA TYR A 481 6.78 -36.14 -32.96
C TYR A 481 5.82 -34.95 -33.03
N PRO A 482 5.12 -34.63 -31.94
CA PRO A 482 4.24 -33.46 -31.90
C PRO A 482 5.05 -32.23 -32.28
N SER A 483 4.65 -31.53 -33.36
CA SER A 483 5.38 -30.37 -33.88
C SER A 483 5.62 -29.37 -32.76
N PHE A 484 6.89 -28.97 -32.58
CA PHE A 484 7.29 -27.95 -31.60
C PHE A 484 6.48 -26.66 -31.78
N ILE A 485 6.20 -26.29 -33.03
CA ILE A 485 5.41 -25.10 -33.37
C ILE A 485 3.96 -25.24 -32.86
N LEU A 486 3.34 -26.41 -33.01
CA LEU A 486 1.99 -26.67 -32.49
C LEU A 486 1.95 -26.62 -30.97
N MET A 487 2.99 -27.12 -30.28
CA MET A 487 3.13 -27.01 -28.83
C MET A 487 3.16 -25.55 -28.38
N ILE A 488 4.06 -24.75 -28.96
CA ILE A 488 4.19 -23.33 -28.63
C ILE A 488 2.89 -22.59 -28.88
N LYS A 489 2.21 -22.85 -30.00
CA LYS A 489 0.89 -22.26 -30.29
C LYS A 489 -0.14 -22.58 -29.20
N GLN A 490 -0.22 -23.82 -28.73
CA GLN A 490 -1.15 -24.19 -27.66
C GLN A 490 -0.80 -23.53 -26.32
N ILE A 491 0.49 -23.47 -25.97
CA ILE A 491 1.00 -22.83 -24.76
C ILE A 491 0.65 -21.34 -24.77
N LEU A 492 0.94 -20.63 -25.87
CA LEU A 492 0.65 -19.20 -26.00
C LEU A 492 -0.84 -18.91 -25.86
N ILE A 493 -1.71 -19.69 -26.51
CA ILE A 493 -3.16 -19.52 -26.38
C ILE A 493 -3.61 -19.72 -24.93
N GLY A 494 -3.12 -20.76 -24.25
CA GLY A 494 -3.43 -21.03 -22.84
C GLY A 494 -2.95 -19.90 -21.92
N PHE A 495 -1.72 -19.45 -22.12
CA PHE A 495 -1.08 -18.38 -21.36
C PHE A 495 -1.84 -17.05 -21.47
N PHE A 496 -2.12 -16.58 -22.69
CA PHE A 496 -2.85 -15.33 -22.89
C PHE A 496 -4.29 -15.40 -22.39
N ARG A 497 -4.97 -16.56 -22.50
CA ARG A 497 -6.31 -16.73 -21.92
C ARG A 497 -6.29 -16.59 -20.40
N ILE A 498 -5.29 -17.14 -19.73
CA ILE A 498 -5.13 -17.01 -18.27
C ILE A 498 -4.90 -15.56 -17.90
N ILE A 499 -3.97 -14.88 -18.57
CA ILE A 499 -3.69 -13.46 -18.32
C ILE A 499 -4.94 -12.60 -18.56
N LEU A 500 -5.68 -12.80 -19.65
CA LEU A 500 -6.88 -12.02 -19.94
C LEU A 500 -7.97 -12.17 -18.87
N ILE A 501 -8.23 -13.40 -18.40
CA ILE A 501 -9.20 -13.64 -17.33
C ILE A 501 -8.70 -12.98 -16.04
N THR A 502 -7.44 -13.16 -15.68
CA THR A 502 -6.88 -12.56 -14.47
C THR A 502 -6.87 -11.02 -14.53
N LEU A 503 -6.52 -10.44 -15.68
CA LEU A 503 -6.52 -9.00 -15.92
C LEU A 503 -7.93 -8.41 -15.85
N SER A 504 -8.95 -9.14 -16.29
CA SER A 504 -10.34 -8.71 -16.12
C SER A 504 -10.72 -8.55 -14.63
N GLY A 505 -10.31 -9.50 -13.78
CA GLY A 505 -10.46 -9.38 -12.33
C GLY A 505 -9.64 -8.23 -11.74
N ALA A 506 -8.42 -8.05 -12.21
CA ALA A 506 -7.56 -6.94 -11.81
C ALA A 506 -8.17 -5.57 -12.15
N MET A 507 -8.79 -5.41 -13.32
CA MET A 507 -9.52 -4.20 -13.70
C MET A 507 -10.73 -3.95 -12.81
N LEU A 508 -11.49 -4.99 -12.47
CA LEU A 508 -12.61 -4.87 -11.53
C LEU A 508 -12.15 -4.41 -10.14
N ILE A 509 -11.07 -5.00 -9.61
CA ILE A 509 -10.47 -4.56 -8.32
C ILE A 509 -10.01 -3.11 -8.41
N ALA A 510 -9.28 -2.76 -9.48
CA ALA A 510 -8.79 -1.41 -9.69
C ALA A 510 -9.94 -0.39 -9.67
N ALA A 511 -11.06 -0.71 -10.32
CA ALA A 511 -12.26 0.13 -10.34
C ALA A 511 -12.98 0.18 -8.99
N LEU A 512 -13.22 -0.97 -8.35
CA LEU A 512 -13.87 -1.06 -7.03
C LEU A 512 -13.12 -0.23 -5.97
N LEU A 513 -11.79 -0.28 -5.98
CA LEU A 513 -10.94 0.43 -5.02
C LEU A 513 -10.62 1.88 -5.45
N SER A 514 -11.19 2.41 -6.54
CA SER A 514 -10.96 3.79 -6.99
C SER A 514 -11.71 4.87 -6.19
N ASN A 515 -12.12 4.59 -4.95
CA ASN A 515 -12.71 5.58 -4.05
C ASN A 515 -11.58 6.39 -3.37
N ASN A 516 -11.80 7.70 -3.17
CA ASN A 516 -10.79 8.62 -2.60
C ASN A 516 -10.21 8.12 -1.28
N LYS A 517 -11.03 7.53 -0.41
CA LYS A 517 -10.58 7.01 0.88
C LYS A 517 -9.47 5.96 0.71
N PHE A 518 -9.58 5.08 -0.29
CA PHE A 518 -8.53 4.12 -0.60
C PHE A 518 -7.33 4.77 -1.32
N MET A 519 -7.59 5.68 -2.26
CA MET A 519 -6.52 6.35 -3.02
C MET A 519 -5.61 7.20 -2.12
N LEU A 520 -6.16 7.87 -1.11
CA LEU A 520 -5.44 8.65 -0.10
C LEU A 520 -4.83 7.77 1.00
N GLY A 521 -5.13 6.47 1.00
CA GLY A 521 -4.63 5.52 1.99
C GLY A 521 -5.20 5.67 3.40
N ILE A 522 -6.33 6.34 3.51
CA ILE A 522 -7.19 6.38 4.71
C ILE A 522 -7.76 4.99 4.95
N GLU A 523 -8.21 4.35 3.88
CA GLU A 523 -8.69 2.97 3.90
C GLU A 523 -7.68 2.05 3.21
N GLN A 524 -7.43 0.90 3.83
CA GLN A 524 -6.54 -0.12 3.28
C GLN A 524 -7.30 -1.41 2.97
N PHE A 525 -6.83 -2.13 1.95
CA PHE A 525 -7.33 -3.45 1.63
C PHE A 525 -6.60 -4.49 2.48
N ASN A 526 -7.19 -4.88 3.60
CA ASN A 526 -6.59 -5.83 4.55
C ASN A 526 -6.55 -7.29 4.04
N GLY A 527 -7.24 -7.57 2.92
CA GLY A 527 -7.33 -8.90 2.31
C GLY A 527 -6.10 -9.35 1.52
N ILE A 528 -5.01 -8.59 1.50
CA ILE A 528 -3.80 -8.87 0.70
C ILE A 528 -3.27 -10.30 0.97
N LYS A 529 -3.04 -10.65 2.24
CA LYS A 529 -2.52 -11.97 2.61
C LYS A 529 -3.48 -13.11 2.24
N ILE A 530 -4.78 -12.90 2.44
CA ILE A 530 -5.82 -13.88 2.09
C ILE A 530 -5.86 -14.09 0.57
N SER A 531 -5.87 -13.00 -0.20
CA SER A 531 -5.87 -13.03 -1.67
C SER A 531 -4.63 -13.68 -2.27
N TYR A 532 -3.53 -13.70 -1.51
CA TYR A 532 -2.27 -14.29 -1.93
C TYR A 532 -2.20 -15.81 -1.74
N LEU A 533 -2.99 -16.34 -0.78
CA LEU A 533 -2.86 -17.71 -0.31
C LEU A 533 -4.06 -18.58 -0.70
N VAL A 534 -5.27 -18.09 -0.49
CA VAL A 534 -6.51 -18.86 -0.69
C VAL A 534 -6.70 -19.32 -2.14
N PRO A 535 -6.37 -18.55 -3.20
CA PRO A 535 -6.48 -19.05 -4.57
C PRO A 535 -5.59 -20.27 -4.84
N LEU A 536 -4.39 -20.32 -4.25
CA LEU A 536 -3.50 -21.48 -4.38
C LEU A 536 -4.15 -22.74 -3.80
N PHE A 537 -4.76 -22.61 -2.61
CA PHE A 537 -5.49 -23.71 -1.98
C PHE A 537 -6.75 -24.10 -2.76
N LEU A 538 -7.52 -23.13 -3.27
CA LEU A 538 -8.71 -23.40 -4.09
C LEU A 538 -8.32 -24.16 -5.37
N VAL A 539 -7.27 -23.73 -6.07
CA VAL A 539 -6.77 -24.44 -7.25
C VAL A 539 -6.29 -25.84 -6.89
N LEU A 540 -5.57 -26.01 -5.77
CA LEU A 540 -5.12 -27.32 -5.30
C LEU A 540 -6.30 -28.26 -5.07
N ILE A 541 -7.28 -27.85 -4.27
CA ILE A 541 -8.45 -28.66 -3.93
C ILE A 541 -9.25 -29.01 -5.19
N ILE A 542 -9.54 -28.03 -6.05
CA ILE A 542 -10.35 -28.24 -7.26
C ILE A 542 -9.62 -29.15 -8.26
N MET A 543 -8.32 -28.93 -8.49
CA MET A 543 -7.54 -29.77 -9.41
C MET A 543 -7.40 -31.20 -8.88
N TRP A 544 -7.20 -31.36 -7.58
CA TRP A 544 -7.14 -32.67 -6.92
C TRP A 544 -8.47 -33.44 -7.08
N LEU A 545 -9.60 -32.79 -6.82
CA LEU A 545 -10.93 -33.39 -6.99
C LEU A 545 -11.18 -33.82 -8.44
N LYS A 546 -10.73 -33.02 -9.41
CA LYS A 546 -10.91 -33.34 -10.84
C LYS A 546 -10.05 -34.51 -11.30
N VAL A 547 -8.81 -34.61 -10.84
CA VAL A 547 -7.94 -35.77 -11.13
C VAL A 547 -8.53 -37.04 -10.53
N ASN A 548 -9.08 -36.98 -9.32
CA ASN A 548 -9.63 -38.13 -8.60
C ASN A 548 -11.13 -38.38 -8.86
N LYS A 549 -11.69 -37.86 -9.96
CA LYS A 549 -13.10 -38.04 -10.38
C LYS A 549 -14.13 -37.74 -9.27
N GLY A 550 -13.89 -36.72 -8.46
CA GLY A 550 -14.83 -36.27 -7.43
C GLY A 550 -14.94 -37.16 -6.19
N LYS A 551 -14.14 -38.23 -6.07
CA LYS A 551 -14.05 -38.95 -4.80
C LYS A 551 -13.30 -38.07 -3.80
N LEU A 552 -14.00 -37.62 -2.75
CA LEU A 552 -13.42 -37.08 -1.51
C LEU A 552 -12.72 -38.22 -0.75
N MET A 553 -11.73 -38.85 -1.38
CA MET A 553 -10.89 -39.92 -0.85
C MET A 553 -9.98 -39.44 0.30
N ILE A 554 -10.30 -38.32 0.97
CA ILE A 554 -9.57 -37.85 2.15
C ILE A 554 -9.65 -38.94 3.23
N LEU A 555 -10.82 -39.56 3.44
CA LEU A 555 -11.01 -40.58 4.48
C LEU A 555 -10.42 -41.97 4.11
N GLU A 556 -10.29 -42.30 2.82
CA GLU A 556 -9.71 -43.59 2.38
C GLU A 556 -8.21 -43.50 2.09
N ASN A 557 -7.68 -42.35 1.65
CA ASN A 557 -6.24 -42.17 1.43
C ASN A 557 -5.46 -41.82 2.70
N ILE A 558 -6.09 -41.33 3.78
CA ILE A 558 -5.42 -41.21 5.10
C ILE A 558 -5.01 -42.60 5.63
N LYS A 559 -5.69 -43.67 5.20
CA LYS A 559 -5.34 -45.06 5.58
C LYS A 559 -4.22 -45.67 4.75
N LYS A 560 -3.72 -44.98 3.72
CA LYS A 560 -2.56 -45.44 2.95
C LYS A 560 -1.27 -44.96 3.64
N PRO A 561 -0.21 -45.78 3.70
CA PRO A 561 1.05 -45.34 4.29
C PRO A 561 1.56 -44.11 3.54
N ILE A 562 1.90 -43.07 4.31
CA ILE A 562 2.53 -41.88 3.77
C ILE A 562 3.95 -42.28 3.39
N LEU A 563 4.23 -42.40 2.09
CA LEU A 563 5.60 -42.61 1.60
C LEU A 563 6.48 -41.44 2.06
N ILE A 564 7.75 -41.72 2.37
CA ILE A 564 8.74 -40.70 2.77
C ILE A 564 8.78 -39.54 1.76
N GLU A 565 8.62 -39.86 0.47
CA GLU A 565 8.53 -38.89 -0.63
C GLU A 565 7.40 -37.87 -0.43
N HIS A 566 6.23 -38.29 0.07
CA HIS A 566 5.11 -37.38 0.34
C HIS A 566 5.41 -36.46 1.53
N VAL A 567 6.10 -36.97 2.56
CA VAL A 567 6.53 -36.16 3.72
C VAL A 567 7.55 -35.11 3.27
N ILE A 568 8.53 -35.49 2.45
CA ILE A 568 9.54 -34.57 1.91
C ILE A 568 8.89 -33.49 1.04
N ILE A 569 7.97 -33.85 0.15
CA ILE A 569 7.24 -32.87 -0.69
C ILE A 569 6.39 -31.94 0.17
N MET A 570 5.71 -32.46 1.19
CA MET A 570 4.88 -31.66 2.09
C MET A 570 5.72 -30.72 2.96
N MET A 571 6.88 -31.17 3.45
CA MET A 571 7.83 -30.35 4.19
C MET A 571 8.42 -29.26 3.31
N PHE A 572 8.85 -29.59 2.09
CA PHE A 572 9.33 -28.61 1.11
C PHE A 572 8.25 -27.57 0.78
N PHE A 573 7.00 -28.01 0.56
CA PHE A 573 5.89 -27.12 0.26
C PHE A 573 5.53 -26.23 1.47
N ALA A 574 5.59 -26.75 2.70
CA ALA A 574 5.37 -25.98 3.91
C ALA A 574 6.45 -24.91 4.11
N VAL A 575 7.73 -25.27 3.95
CA VAL A 575 8.87 -24.33 4.00
C VAL A 575 8.72 -23.26 2.91
N PHE A 576 8.40 -23.67 1.68
CA PHE A 576 8.13 -22.75 0.58
C PHE A 576 7.00 -21.77 0.93
N LEU A 577 5.89 -22.25 1.49
CA LEU A 577 4.75 -21.42 1.87
C LEU A 577 5.11 -20.40 2.95
N VAL A 578 5.88 -20.81 3.97
CA VAL A 578 6.37 -19.93 5.03
C VAL A 578 7.27 -18.83 4.46
N ILE A 579 8.25 -19.18 3.61
CA ILE A 579 9.12 -18.21 2.93
C ILE A 579 8.28 -17.28 2.04
N TYR A 580 7.33 -17.83 1.30
CA TYR A 580 6.46 -17.10 0.38
C TYR A 580 5.60 -16.05 1.08
N ILE A 581 5.08 -16.37 2.28
CA ILE A 581 4.30 -15.47 3.15
C ILE A 581 5.20 -14.47 3.88
N SER A 582 6.34 -14.91 4.44
CA SER A 582 7.28 -14.02 5.14
C SER A 582 7.82 -12.92 4.20
N ARG A 583 8.00 -13.24 2.92
CA ARG A 583 8.39 -12.30 1.86
C ARG A 583 7.23 -11.56 1.19
N SER A 584 6.02 -11.51 1.77
CA SER A 584 4.86 -10.80 1.16
C SER A 584 4.39 -9.55 1.93
N GLY A 585 5.16 -9.08 2.92
CA GLY A 585 4.87 -7.87 3.72
C GLY A 585 5.91 -6.74 3.58
N ASN A 586 5.67 -5.63 4.29
CA ASN A 586 6.57 -4.47 4.36
C ASN A 586 7.78 -4.69 5.27
N PHE A 587 7.68 -5.63 6.22
CA PHE A 587 8.76 -6.08 7.09
C PHE A 587 8.99 -7.57 6.82
N SER A 588 10.11 -7.90 6.18
CA SER A 588 10.54 -9.28 5.97
C SER A 588 11.63 -9.60 6.98
N PHE A 589 11.43 -10.66 7.77
CA PHE A 589 12.44 -11.15 8.72
C PHE A 589 13.64 -11.81 8.02
N LEU A 590 13.54 -12.05 6.71
CA LEU A 590 14.60 -12.66 5.91
C LEU A 590 15.41 -11.55 5.21
N PRO A 591 16.75 -11.54 5.37
CA PRO A 591 17.60 -10.63 4.62
C PRO A 591 17.43 -10.85 3.12
N VAL A 592 17.49 -9.75 2.38
CA VAL A 592 17.53 -9.76 0.92
C VAL A 592 18.97 -10.07 0.51
N LEU A 593 19.18 -11.01 -0.40
CA LEU A 593 20.52 -11.26 -0.92
C LEU A 593 21.01 -10.06 -1.72
N ASP A 594 22.30 -9.69 -1.60
CA ASP A 594 22.88 -8.55 -2.33
C ASP A 594 22.69 -8.65 -3.85
N ILE A 595 22.70 -9.88 -4.39
CA ILE A 595 22.44 -10.15 -5.81
C ILE A 595 20.98 -9.81 -6.17
N GLU A 596 20.02 -10.15 -5.30
CA GLU A 596 18.61 -9.79 -5.48
C GLU A 596 18.42 -8.27 -5.45
N GLU A 597 19.15 -7.57 -4.58
CA GLU A 597 19.15 -6.11 -4.51
C GLU A 597 19.74 -5.47 -5.78
N LYS A 598 20.87 -5.98 -6.29
CA LYS A 598 21.46 -5.49 -7.55
C LYS A 598 20.53 -5.72 -8.75
N ILE A 599 19.91 -6.90 -8.87
CA ILE A 599 18.92 -7.17 -9.92
C ILE A 599 17.74 -6.22 -9.80
N ARG A 600 17.28 -5.96 -8.57
CA ARG A 600 16.19 -5.02 -8.30
C ARG A 600 16.54 -3.61 -8.78
N ILE A 601 17.71 -3.10 -8.44
CA ILE A 601 18.18 -1.78 -8.87
C ILE A 601 18.32 -1.73 -10.40
N PHE A 602 18.89 -2.78 -11.02
CA PHE A 602 19.01 -2.87 -12.48
C PHE A 602 17.64 -2.82 -13.16
N LEU A 603 16.67 -3.59 -12.67
CA LEU A 603 15.30 -3.59 -13.20
C LEU A 603 14.59 -2.25 -12.93
N GLU A 604 14.80 -1.59 -11.80
CA GLU A 604 14.20 -0.28 -11.51
C GLU A 604 14.78 0.84 -12.41
N LYS A 605 16.08 0.78 -12.74
CA LYS A 605 16.72 1.76 -13.65
C LYS A 605 16.37 1.53 -15.12
N THR A 606 16.28 0.27 -15.54
CA THR A 606 15.98 -0.10 -16.94
C THR A 606 14.48 -0.09 -17.25
N LEU A 607 13.66 -0.53 -16.30
CA LEU A 607 12.21 -0.61 -16.43
C LEU A 607 11.58 0.41 -15.48
N ILE A 608 10.93 1.43 -16.05
CA ILE A 608 10.22 2.50 -15.32
C ILE A 608 9.39 1.96 -14.15
N ALA A 609 8.74 0.79 -14.35
CA ALA A 609 8.05 0.05 -13.30
C ALA A 609 8.59 -1.39 -13.21
N ARG A 610 9.27 -1.69 -12.10
CA ARG A 610 9.82 -3.02 -11.84
C ARG A 610 8.71 -4.07 -11.63
N PRO A 611 8.72 -5.21 -12.36
CA PRO A 611 7.79 -6.31 -12.18
C PRO A 611 7.99 -7.05 -10.85
N ARG A 612 6.98 -7.80 -10.41
CA ARG A 612 7.10 -8.59 -9.18
C ARG A 612 7.93 -9.84 -9.49
N ASN A 613 9.10 -9.99 -8.86
CA ASN A 613 10.01 -11.14 -9.06
C ASN A 613 9.30 -12.50 -9.11
N LYS A 614 8.32 -12.72 -8.23
CA LYS A 614 7.59 -13.99 -8.12
C LYS A 614 6.74 -14.33 -9.35
N GLU A 615 6.24 -13.33 -10.09
CA GLU A 615 5.38 -13.59 -11.26
C GLU A 615 6.20 -14.01 -12.48
N PHE A 616 7.29 -13.29 -12.79
CA PHE A 616 8.06 -13.50 -14.02
C PHE A 616 9.17 -14.55 -13.87
N LEU A 617 9.77 -14.73 -12.68
CA LEU A 617 10.81 -15.74 -12.47
C LEU A 617 10.24 -17.13 -12.16
N ILE A 618 9.08 -17.20 -11.51
CA ILE A 618 8.54 -18.46 -10.96
C ILE A 618 7.18 -18.78 -11.58
N GLY A 619 6.19 -17.90 -11.40
CA GLY A 619 4.81 -18.15 -11.78
C GLY A 619 4.62 -18.45 -13.26
N TYR A 620 4.94 -17.50 -14.14
CA TYR A 620 4.73 -17.68 -15.59
C TYR A 620 5.60 -18.81 -16.17
N PRO A 621 6.92 -18.94 -15.87
CA PRO A 621 7.70 -20.07 -16.36
C PRO A 621 7.13 -21.44 -15.95
N ALA A 622 6.70 -21.61 -14.70
CA ALA A 622 6.06 -22.85 -14.25
C ALA A 622 4.73 -23.13 -14.97
N LEU A 623 3.94 -22.08 -15.23
CA LEU A 623 2.68 -22.19 -15.97
C LEU A 623 2.90 -22.68 -17.40
N LEU A 624 3.90 -22.13 -18.11
CA LEU A 624 4.29 -22.55 -19.45
C LEU A 624 4.83 -23.99 -19.45
N LEU A 625 5.66 -24.32 -18.44
CA LEU A 625 6.22 -25.66 -18.27
C LEU A 625 5.12 -26.72 -18.13
N VAL A 626 4.11 -26.53 -17.28
CA VAL A 626 3.07 -27.55 -17.11
C VAL A 626 2.19 -27.74 -18.36
N MET A 627 1.97 -26.67 -19.15
CA MET A 627 1.30 -26.80 -20.45
C MET A 627 2.13 -27.64 -21.43
N SER A 628 3.45 -27.44 -21.44
CA SER A 628 4.36 -28.26 -22.25
C SER A 628 4.39 -29.73 -21.78
N MET A 629 4.40 -29.99 -20.47
CA MET A 629 4.32 -31.34 -19.90
C MET A 629 3.03 -32.03 -20.32
N ASN A 630 1.91 -31.30 -20.34
CA ASN A 630 0.63 -31.85 -20.77
C ASN A 630 0.64 -32.21 -22.26
N TYR A 631 1.17 -31.34 -23.12
CA TYR A 631 1.32 -31.61 -24.54
C TYR A 631 2.24 -32.81 -24.82
N LEU A 632 3.34 -32.91 -24.07
CA LEU A 632 4.27 -34.04 -24.13
C LEU A 632 3.74 -35.30 -23.44
N LYS A 633 2.52 -35.30 -22.86
CA LYS A 633 1.91 -36.45 -22.16
C LYS A 633 2.68 -36.95 -20.93
N ILE A 634 3.50 -36.11 -20.31
CA ILE A 634 4.16 -36.39 -19.02
C ILE A 634 3.11 -36.24 -17.91
N LYS A 635 3.03 -37.15 -16.93
CA LYS A 635 1.96 -37.15 -15.91
C LYS A 635 2.46 -36.78 -14.51
N GLU A 636 3.75 -36.95 -14.28
CA GLU A 636 4.46 -36.77 -13.02
C GLU A 636 4.49 -35.28 -12.63
N PHE A 637 4.39 -34.98 -11.33
CA PHE A 637 4.54 -33.64 -10.72
C PHE A 637 3.65 -32.50 -11.27
N LYS A 638 2.61 -32.80 -12.06
CA LYS A 638 1.72 -31.78 -12.66
C LYS A 638 1.04 -30.88 -11.63
N ILE A 639 0.49 -31.44 -10.57
CA ILE A 639 -0.28 -30.68 -9.57
C ILE A 639 0.61 -29.66 -8.84
N PRO A 640 1.77 -30.03 -8.26
CA PRO A 640 2.71 -29.06 -7.68
C PRO A 640 3.09 -27.92 -8.65
N ILE A 641 3.38 -28.23 -9.91
CA ILE A 641 3.78 -27.21 -10.90
C ILE A 641 2.60 -26.31 -11.27
N ILE A 642 1.35 -26.81 -11.32
CA ILE A 642 0.15 -25.96 -11.49
C ILE A 642 0.03 -24.96 -10.33
N ILE A 643 0.31 -25.39 -9.09
CA ILE A 643 0.25 -24.50 -7.92
C ILE A 643 1.32 -23.42 -7.99
N ILE A 644 2.55 -23.80 -8.32
CA ILE A 644 3.64 -22.84 -8.56
C ILE A 644 3.25 -21.89 -9.71
N GLY A 645 2.68 -22.40 -10.80
CA GLY A 645 2.20 -21.60 -11.93
C GLY A 645 1.09 -20.61 -11.56
N THR A 646 0.24 -20.97 -10.59
CA THR A 646 -0.86 -20.14 -10.09
C THR A 646 -0.34 -18.89 -9.36
N ILE A 647 0.91 -18.88 -8.89
CA ILE A 647 1.55 -17.69 -8.30
C ILE A 647 1.57 -16.52 -9.29
N GLY A 648 1.72 -16.77 -10.59
CA GLY A 648 1.70 -15.72 -11.62
C GLY A 648 0.39 -14.93 -11.60
N PRO A 649 -0.76 -15.57 -11.90
CA PRO A 649 -2.08 -14.94 -11.82
C PRO A 649 -2.42 -14.30 -10.47
N VAL A 650 -2.03 -14.94 -9.36
CA VAL A 650 -2.26 -14.40 -8.01
C VAL A 650 -1.47 -13.10 -7.79
N THR A 651 -0.21 -13.08 -8.21
CA THR A 651 0.66 -11.90 -8.08
C THR A 651 0.20 -10.76 -9.00
N LEU A 652 -0.30 -11.08 -10.20
CA LEU A 652 -0.91 -10.11 -11.11
C LEU A 652 -2.08 -9.40 -10.42
N ILE A 653 -3.03 -10.14 -9.84
CA ILE A 653 -4.16 -9.55 -9.13
C ILE A 653 -3.71 -8.72 -7.94
N ASN A 654 -2.77 -9.25 -7.16
CA ASN A 654 -2.27 -8.58 -5.97
C ASN A 654 -1.59 -7.23 -6.28
N THR A 655 -1.00 -7.08 -7.47
CA THR A 655 -0.49 -5.79 -7.96
C THR A 655 -1.54 -4.68 -7.94
N PHE A 656 -2.81 -4.99 -8.20
CA PHE A 656 -3.93 -4.04 -8.20
C PHE A 656 -4.63 -3.92 -6.84
N CYS A 657 -4.40 -4.85 -5.91
CA CYS A 657 -4.86 -4.73 -4.53
C CYS A 657 -4.13 -3.60 -3.76
N HIS A 658 -2.90 -3.27 -4.16
CA HIS A 658 -2.12 -2.16 -3.59
C HIS A 658 -2.52 -0.82 -4.22
N ILE A 659 -3.66 -0.28 -3.79
CA ILE A 659 -4.33 0.88 -4.38
C ILE A 659 -3.52 2.18 -4.39
N HIS A 660 -2.59 2.36 -3.46
CA HIS A 660 -1.76 3.57 -3.38
C HIS A 660 -0.88 3.74 -4.64
N THR A 661 -0.60 2.65 -5.36
CA THR A 661 0.09 2.70 -6.66
C THR A 661 -0.79 3.32 -7.75
N PRO A 662 -0.23 4.20 -8.61
CA PRO A 662 -0.97 4.69 -9.77
C PRO A 662 -1.39 3.53 -10.68
N PHE A 663 -2.58 3.64 -11.27
CA PHE A 663 -3.15 2.58 -12.10
C PHE A 663 -2.28 2.26 -13.31
N LEU A 664 -1.83 3.28 -14.06
CA LEU A 664 -0.95 3.09 -15.21
C LEU A 664 0.41 2.50 -14.82
N PHE A 665 0.93 2.88 -13.66
CA PHE A 665 2.18 2.31 -13.14
C PHE A 665 2.02 0.82 -12.84
N SER A 666 0.90 0.42 -12.23
CA SER A 666 0.57 -0.98 -12.00
C SER A 666 0.34 -1.77 -13.30
N MET A 667 -0.28 -1.16 -14.32
CA MET A 667 -0.41 -1.77 -15.64
C MET A 667 0.95 -2.00 -16.31
N LEU A 668 1.84 -1.00 -16.28
CA LEU A 668 3.19 -1.13 -16.82
C LEU A 668 3.99 -2.22 -16.10
N ARG A 669 3.86 -2.28 -14.77
CA ARG A 669 4.45 -3.34 -13.94
C ARG A 669 3.98 -4.73 -14.38
N THR A 670 2.67 -4.91 -14.54
CA THR A 670 2.10 -6.18 -15.01
C THR A 670 2.55 -6.52 -16.44
N PHE A 671 2.58 -5.54 -17.34
CA PHE A 671 3.10 -5.73 -18.68
C PHE A 671 4.54 -6.23 -18.65
N ASN A 672 5.40 -5.59 -17.84
CA ASN A 672 6.78 -5.99 -17.65
C ASN A 672 6.93 -7.41 -17.10
N GLY A 673 6.08 -7.80 -16.15
CA GLY A 673 6.09 -9.15 -15.60
C GLY A 673 5.66 -10.21 -16.63
N VAL A 674 4.65 -9.90 -17.45
CA VAL A 674 4.12 -10.82 -18.45
C VAL A 674 5.14 -11.10 -19.56
N TRP A 675 5.75 -10.08 -20.17
CA TRP A 675 6.66 -10.31 -21.31
C TRP A 675 7.98 -10.95 -20.87
N LEU A 676 8.54 -10.55 -19.72
CA LEU A 676 9.74 -11.19 -19.15
C LEU A 676 9.46 -12.64 -18.76
N GLY A 677 8.31 -12.90 -18.13
CA GLY A 677 7.93 -14.25 -17.74
C GLY A 677 7.63 -15.15 -18.95
N LEU A 678 7.08 -14.57 -20.02
CA LEU A 678 6.90 -15.27 -21.29
C LEU A 678 8.26 -15.63 -21.91
N ALA A 679 9.21 -14.69 -21.96
CA ALA A 679 10.55 -14.93 -22.51
C ALA A 679 11.28 -16.05 -21.75
N LEU A 680 11.35 -15.94 -20.42
CA LEU A 680 11.97 -16.96 -19.57
C LEU A 680 11.25 -18.31 -19.66
N GLY A 681 9.92 -18.29 -19.68
CA GLY A 681 9.11 -19.50 -19.80
C GLY A 681 9.31 -20.21 -21.14
N LEU A 682 9.44 -19.48 -22.26
CA LEU A 682 9.74 -20.05 -23.57
C LEU A 682 11.14 -20.69 -23.61
N ILE A 683 12.14 -20.06 -22.98
CA ILE A 683 13.48 -20.64 -22.84
C ILE A 683 13.39 -21.96 -22.06
N ALA A 684 12.73 -21.97 -20.91
CA ALA A 684 12.56 -23.16 -20.08
C ALA A 684 11.81 -24.29 -20.82
N VAL A 685 10.73 -23.95 -21.54
CA VAL A 685 9.97 -24.91 -22.35
C VAL A 685 10.80 -25.48 -23.50
N THR A 686 11.63 -24.67 -24.14
CA THR A 686 12.50 -25.10 -25.24
C THR A 686 13.55 -26.09 -24.75
N ILE A 687 14.24 -25.76 -23.66
CA ILE A 687 15.20 -26.66 -23.00
C ILE A 687 14.51 -27.96 -22.60
N PHE A 688 13.34 -27.86 -21.96
CA PHE A 688 12.58 -29.02 -21.52
C PHE A 688 12.16 -29.94 -22.69
N TYR A 689 11.71 -29.36 -23.81
CA TYR A 689 11.35 -30.12 -25.01
C TYR A 689 12.53 -30.93 -25.56
N TYR A 690 13.71 -30.31 -25.68
CA TYR A 690 14.91 -31.00 -26.17
C TYR A 690 15.39 -32.08 -25.20
N LEU A 691 15.36 -31.82 -23.89
CA LEU A 691 15.68 -32.83 -22.88
C LEU A 691 14.75 -34.04 -23.00
N VAL A 692 13.43 -33.83 -23.06
CA VAL A 692 12.46 -34.92 -23.22
C VAL A 692 12.69 -35.68 -24.53
N LYS A 693 13.03 -34.99 -25.62
CA LYS A 693 13.36 -35.62 -26.90
C LYS A 693 14.59 -36.53 -26.79
N ILE A 694 15.65 -36.07 -26.13
CA ILE A 694 16.89 -36.83 -25.90
C ILE A 694 16.62 -38.06 -25.03
N PHE A 695 15.91 -37.88 -23.90
CA PHE A 695 15.56 -38.97 -23.00
C PHE A 695 14.70 -40.04 -23.68
N ARG A 696 13.68 -39.64 -24.45
CA ARG A 696 12.85 -40.58 -25.20
C ARG A 696 13.63 -41.32 -26.29
N LYS A 697 14.55 -40.64 -26.97
CA LYS A 697 15.44 -41.28 -27.93
C LYS A 697 16.26 -42.37 -27.23
N ARG A 698 16.92 -42.05 -26.11
CA ARG A 698 17.73 -43.02 -25.35
C ARG A 698 16.95 -44.23 -24.85
N ILE A 699 15.75 -44.04 -24.29
CA ILE A 699 14.90 -45.15 -23.83
C ILE A 699 14.46 -46.06 -25.00
N ASN A 700 14.20 -45.50 -26.18
CA ASN A 700 13.87 -46.31 -27.35
C ASN A 700 15.09 -47.08 -27.88
N TYR A 701 16.31 -46.55 -27.76
CA TYR A 701 17.55 -47.27 -28.11
C TYR A 701 17.93 -48.38 -27.13
N GLU A 702 17.57 -48.26 -25.84
CA GLU A 702 17.81 -49.32 -24.83
C GLU A 702 16.74 -50.43 -24.87
N LYS A 703 15.65 -50.24 -25.64
CA LYS A 703 14.56 -51.21 -25.84
C LYS A 703 14.64 -51.99 -27.16
N VAL A 704 15.55 -51.60 -28.06
CA VAL A 704 15.91 -52.30 -29.30
C VAL A 704 17.20 -53.05 -29.03
#